data_AF-A0A940PWS6-F1
#
_entry.id   AF-A0A940PWS6-F1
#
_cell.length_a   1.000
_cell.length_b   1.000
_cell.length_c   1.000
_cell.angle_alpha   90.00
_cell.angle_beta   90.00
_cell.angle_gamma   90.00
#
_symmetry.space_group_name_H-M   'P 1'
#
loop_
_entity.id
_entity.type
_entity.pdbx_description
1 polymer ?
#
loop_
_entity_poly.entity_id
_entity_poly.type
_entity_poly.pdbx_seq_one_letter_code
_entity_poly.pdbx_strand_id
1 'polypeptide(L)'
;MKKRLLTLLVLFVPLMSWCETGNPARKVNQVDFSQVTISDSFWAPRLEKHASATLPVCIDQIENQTGRMQNFINAANGTGSHSGIFFDDSDVYKAMEGMAYSLVVKPDNALEAKLDEWVDNIAAAQQDDGYINTYFTLTDNPRWTDMDKHEMYCAGHLIEAGIAYYKARGKSKLLDVGRRMADHMMTIFGPDKRHWVAGHEEIELALVKLYETTGEKKYLDFAHWLLEERGHGYGSKGDGSNNWNKNYYQDSMPVKDLRKIGGHAVRAMYLFCGMADVASYIDDADYMTALNALWHNTVDCNMYVTGGIGSSAANEGFTHDYDLPNATAYCETCASVGMVLWIHRMNLLTGEGKYVDVMERSLYNALLAGINLAGNRFFYVNPLESDGNHHRQAWFGTACCPSNLSRFLPSLGSYIYGTSDDALWVNLYIGNEAVVTVGEDEVKVTMTTDYPWDGNVSISLDRPLNGKQLRLHIPAWCKNHSVSVGGQKVETSMEGGYAVLSIGEATTIELSLDMPVEMVEADERVVEDLGCRAIQRGPLVYCAEMADNSSAIFNSFQTTPETTFEEGEVSMLGGIHRITATTNGKALRMIPYYAWENRSAGKMMVWLHNEDYDNYHKSVTLNPSVVTNDWGYQYGNLIPLDMKNDGQQQLLISGWFKYGTETPRYSVILEPDEGGTWHEKTSPFVIGDRPSLSPCDIDGDGNMDIVIFEQTGNTSDGIYRGNGDGTFTKMGVRFMSPREGLPSNFTTHFTTLAGVLAGDIADFNNDGLMDIVAIGHQTSPTAVLINQGITGNVIKLKPIYFDSGITDPERDKVDGKPYTGRNFDCGMVFAQDFNNDGFADILISANNWNRQNYDADWERYTEVYLNNGSGTGFTRTYFAQSYNENENDKQNPSVSDGGVAIADYNGDGFLDIFLQGSGGYFSYYWDHTFVVLNDGTGHFAPMPYEDFDRLVIRNWNSTSGCAQAYDWNGDGLIDIIYQGWCPDENTQTGYIWQNNAGGVGPAFNRVYRWAGGSEAASCLVDWNGDGKKDLVNIGKCEDNTFLEGKPTGRTTRITLSDERATEQPNEPRNVSAYVEGNMVTLSWTPADGAPQSTTYELYFRNADGVLLGCPRAYIDGEREGKRKCEDFGKLGCVTTVTYTLPDGQYEWGVQAVDGRRVGSKFTKGTFTVGQSDGIDEIEITAEEKMYDLLGRPVAPQKGKRQSPAIYIVKGKKVVVR
;
A
#
# COMPACT_ATOMS: atom_id res chain seq x y z
N MET A 1 83.77 14.56 4.82
CA MET A 1 83.85 13.08 4.83
C MET A 1 83.40 12.57 6.20
N LYS A 2 82.34 11.74 6.24
CA LYS A 2 82.04 10.60 7.17
C LYS A 2 82.15 10.85 8.70
N LYS A 3 81.30 10.34 9.60
CA LYS A 3 80.06 9.53 9.60
C LYS A 3 79.69 9.34 11.10
N ARG A 4 78.37 9.17 11.37
CA ARG A 4 77.77 8.33 12.43
C ARG A 4 77.91 8.74 13.92
N LEU A 5 76.80 9.21 14.50
CA LEU A 5 76.35 8.75 15.82
C LEU A 5 74.92 8.20 15.65
N LEU A 6 74.72 6.94 16.03
CA LEU A 6 73.50 6.17 15.90
C LEU A 6 72.82 6.11 17.26
N THR A 7 71.57 6.52 17.31
CA THR A 7 70.62 6.39 18.42
C THR A 7 70.28 4.93 18.66
N LEU A 8 70.28 4.49 19.92
CA LEU A 8 69.84 3.17 20.35
C LEU A 8 68.92 3.37 21.55
N LEU A 9 67.60 3.39 21.28
CA LEU A 9 66.57 3.32 22.30
C LEU A 9 65.47 2.38 21.79
N VAL A 10 65.68 1.10 22.14
CA VAL A 10 64.72 0.04 22.45
C VAL A 10 63.32 0.15 21.82
N LEU A 11 63.15 -0.54 20.69
CA LEU A 11 61.89 -1.08 20.20
C LEU A 11 61.53 -2.31 21.07
N PHE A 12 60.42 -2.24 21.80
CA PHE A 12 59.66 -3.40 22.25
C PHE A 12 58.36 -3.39 21.45
N VAL A 13 58.30 -4.19 20.39
CA VAL A 13 57.05 -4.56 19.71
C VAL A 13 56.76 -5.99 20.15
N PRO A 14 55.62 -6.29 20.80
CA PRO A 14 55.22 -7.68 20.97
C PRO A 14 54.74 -8.20 19.61
N LEU A 15 55.54 -9.06 19.00
CA LEU A 15 55.10 -9.96 17.93
C LEU A 15 54.07 -10.93 18.55
N MET A 16 52.79 -10.58 18.52
CA MET A 16 51.72 -11.58 18.53
C MET A 16 51.55 -12.02 17.09
N SER A 17 52.01 -13.24 16.77
CA SER A 17 51.58 -13.92 15.55
C SER A 17 50.10 -14.26 15.73
N TRP A 18 49.22 -13.44 15.19
CA TRP A 18 47.84 -13.83 14.98
C TRP A 18 47.86 -14.92 13.91
N CYS A 19 47.28 -16.07 14.22
CA CYS A 19 47.03 -17.09 13.22
C CYS A 19 45.94 -16.52 12.32
N GLU A 20 46.31 -16.02 11.13
CA GLU A 20 45.34 -15.78 10.06
C GLU A 20 44.74 -17.13 9.67
N THR A 21 43.65 -17.52 10.33
CA THR A 21 42.74 -18.50 9.76
C THR A 21 42.01 -17.78 8.63
N GLY A 22 42.59 -17.81 7.42
CA GLY A 22 41.94 -17.32 6.22
C GLY A 22 40.52 -17.90 6.14
N ASN A 23 39.54 -17.02 5.90
CA ASN A 23 38.14 -17.40 5.84
C ASN A 23 37.85 -18.04 4.47
N PRO A 24 37.49 -19.33 4.38
CA PRO A 24 37.57 -20.09 3.13
C PRO A 24 36.61 -19.62 2.03
N ALA A 25 35.52 -18.90 2.34
CA ALA A 25 34.55 -18.43 1.35
C ALA A 25 34.57 -16.92 1.05
N ARG A 26 35.27 -16.08 1.86
CA ARG A 26 35.34 -14.64 1.59
C ARG A 26 36.31 -14.37 0.44
N LYS A 27 35.90 -13.55 -0.52
CA LYS A 27 36.76 -13.09 -1.62
C LYS A 27 37.66 -11.93 -1.19
N VAL A 28 37.21 -11.11 -0.24
CA VAL A 28 37.92 -9.96 0.27
C VAL A 28 37.97 -10.04 1.79
N ASN A 29 39.16 -9.85 2.35
CA ASN A 29 39.42 -9.72 3.77
C ASN A 29 39.28 -8.26 4.20
N GLN A 30 38.63 -8.05 5.34
CA GLN A 30 38.48 -6.73 5.93
C GLN A 30 39.84 -6.20 6.44
N VAL A 31 40.11 -4.92 6.19
CA VAL A 31 41.17 -4.18 6.91
C VAL A 31 40.56 -3.61 8.19
N ASP A 32 41.15 -3.87 9.35
CA ASP A 32 40.64 -3.37 10.63
C ASP A 32 40.85 -1.86 10.77
N PHE A 33 39.87 -1.12 11.29
CA PHE A 33 39.96 0.34 11.48
C PHE A 33 41.16 0.79 12.31
N SER A 34 41.70 -0.06 13.20
CA SER A 34 42.92 0.25 13.97
C SER A 34 44.16 0.46 13.10
N GLN A 35 44.13 -0.04 11.86
CA GLN A 35 45.21 0.12 10.89
C GLN A 35 45.05 1.39 10.03
N VAL A 36 43.98 2.17 10.23
CA VAL A 36 43.64 3.32 9.39
C VAL A 36 43.48 4.58 10.24
N THR A 37 44.23 5.62 9.90
CA THR A 37 44.12 6.95 10.52
C THR A 37 43.51 7.92 9.52
N ILE A 38 42.25 8.32 9.77
CA ILE A 38 41.52 9.28 8.94
C ILE A 38 41.97 10.71 9.25
N SER A 39 42.25 11.50 8.22
CA SER A 39 42.83 12.84 8.34
C SER A 39 42.32 13.83 7.27
N ASP A 40 41.08 13.65 6.81
CA ASP A 40 40.43 14.48 5.79
C ASP A 40 39.68 15.69 6.38
N SER A 41 39.10 16.51 5.50
CA SER A 41 38.30 17.69 5.86
C SER A 41 36.87 17.32 6.29
N PHE A 42 36.36 16.15 5.88
CA PHE A 42 34.97 15.76 6.07
C PHE A 42 34.77 14.82 7.29
N TRP A 43 35.44 13.69 7.34
CA TRP A 43 35.24 12.67 8.37
C TRP A 43 36.05 12.93 9.66
N ALA A 44 37.28 13.43 9.57
CA ALA A 44 38.10 13.66 10.75
C ALA A 44 37.44 14.61 11.78
N PRO A 45 36.79 15.73 11.39
CA PRO A 45 36.05 16.56 12.34
C PRO A 45 34.88 15.84 13.01
N ARG A 46 34.22 14.91 12.30
CA ARG A 46 33.11 14.12 12.86
C ARG A 46 33.59 13.11 13.89
N LEU A 47 34.73 12.46 13.65
CA LEU A 47 35.39 11.58 14.62
C LEU A 47 35.86 12.37 15.86
N GLU A 48 36.34 13.60 15.67
CA GLU A 48 36.65 14.48 16.79
C GLU A 48 35.39 14.87 17.60
N LYS A 49 34.27 15.18 16.92
CA LYS A 49 32.98 15.46 17.59
C LYS A 49 32.39 14.24 18.26
N HIS A 50 32.59 13.05 17.71
CA HIS A 50 32.23 11.81 18.39
C HIS A 50 32.92 11.72 19.76
N ALA A 51 34.25 11.87 19.79
CA ALA A 51 35.02 11.78 21.03
C ALA A 51 34.72 12.94 22.01
N SER A 52 34.56 14.17 21.49
CA SER A 52 34.42 15.38 22.32
C SER A 52 32.98 15.76 22.70
N ALA A 53 31.96 15.19 22.05
CA ALA A 53 30.56 15.54 22.29
C ALA A 53 29.64 14.31 22.36
N THR A 54 29.71 13.38 21.40
CA THR A 54 28.81 12.21 21.37
C THR A 54 29.01 11.30 22.57
N LEU A 55 30.26 10.86 22.82
CA LEU A 55 30.57 10.00 23.96
C LEU A 55 30.20 10.66 25.30
N PRO A 56 30.56 11.93 25.58
CA PRO A 56 30.11 12.62 26.78
C PRO A 56 28.58 12.63 26.97
N VAL A 57 27.79 12.86 25.90
CA VAL A 57 26.32 12.82 25.98
C VAL A 57 25.84 11.41 26.31
N CYS A 58 26.36 10.38 25.63
CA CYS A 58 25.99 8.98 25.92
C CYS A 58 26.32 8.60 27.37
N ILE A 59 27.52 8.95 27.85
CA ILE A 59 27.97 8.65 29.21
C ILE A 59 27.07 9.35 30.24
N ASP A 60 26.80 10.65 30.09
CA ASP A 60 25.94 11.39 31.02
C ASP A 60 24.50 10.83 31.05
N GLN A 61 23.95 10.50 29.88
CA GLN A 61 22.61 9.93 29.79
C GLN A 61 22.53 8.56 30.49
N ILE A 62 23.52 7.70 30.27
CA ILE A 62 23.57 6.34 30.84
C ILE A 62 23.81 6.36 32.36
N GLU A 63 24.72 7.21 32.85
CA GLU A 63 25.06 7.24 34.28
C GLU A 63 24.10 8.10 35.09
N ASN A 64 23.83 9.31 34.63
CA ASN A 64 23.28 10.36 35.49
C ASN A 64 21.80 10.64 35.23
N GLN A 65 21.33 10.47 33.99
CA GLN A 65 19.97 10.90 33.62
C GLN A 65 18.95 9.75 33.60
N THR A 66 19.35 8.54 33.20
CA THR A 66 18.40 7.47 32.87
C THR A 66 18.51 6.20 33.71
N GLY A 67 19.50 6.09 34.59
CA GLY A 67 19.63 4.95 35.52
C GLY A 67 20.10 3.63 34.89
N ARG A 68 20.48 3.62 33.61
CA ARG A 68 20.92 2.41 32.89
C ARG A 68 22.13 1.74 33.56
N MET A 69 23.15 2.51 33.95
CA MET A 69 24.28 1.95 34.71
C MET A 69 23.89 1.56 36.15
N GLN A 70 22.95 2.30 36.76
CA GLN A 70 22.46 1.99 38.11
C GLN A 70 21.76 0.62 38.16
N ASN A 71 21.12 0.17 37.08
CA ASN A 71 20.55 -1.17 37.00
C ASN A 71 21.62 -2.27 37.21
N PHE A 72 22.82 -2.14 36.64
CA PHE A 72 23.91 -3.09 36.87
C PHE A 72 24.40 -3.07 38.32
N ILE A 73 24.54 -1.88 38.90
CA ILE A 73 24.93 -1.71 40.31
C ILE A 73 23.89 -2.34 41.25
N ASN A 74 22.61 -2.15 40.97
CA ASN A 74 21.51 -2.75 41.72
C ASN A 74 21.54 -4.29 41.62
N ALA A 75 21.71 -4.82 40.40
CA ALA A 75 21.79 -6.25 40.13
C ALA A 75 22.99 -6.90 40.85
N ALA A 76 24.16 -6.28 40.81
CA ALA A 76 25.36 -6.74 41.51
C ALA A 76 25.18 -6.79 43.05
N ASN A 77 24.43 -5.85 43.61
CA ASN A 77 24.17 -5.79 45.05
C ASN A 77 22.99 -6.67 45.50
N GLY A 78 22.19 -7.21 44.57
CA GLY A 78 20.93 -7.90 44.88
C GLY A 78 19.91 -7.00 45.61
N THR A 79 19.93 -5.69 45.35
CA THR A 79 19.05 -4.70 46.00
C THR A 79 18.57 -3.65 44.99
N GLY A 80 17.43 -3.00 45.26
CA GLY A 80 16.86 -1.98 44.37
C GLY A 80 15.82 -2.55 43.38
N SER A 81 15.48 -1.75 42.37
CA SER A 81 14.51 -2.11 41.33
C SER A 81 15.06 -1.72 39.95
N HIS A 82 14.60 -2.40 38.90
CA HIS A 82 14.92 -2.02 37.52
C HIS A 82 14.21 -0.72 37.14
N SER A 83 14.90 0.17 36.43
CA SER A 83 14.34 1.35 35.78
C SER A 83 14.55 1.30 34.28
N GLY A 84 13.58 1.82 33.52
CA GLY A 84 13.65 1.87 32.05
C GLY A 84 13.00 0.65 31.39
N ILE A 85 13.39 0.40 30.14
CA ILE A 85 12.86 -0.68 29.30
C ILE A 85 13.81 -1.88 29.37
N PHE A 86 13.28 -3.09 29.21
CA PHE A 86 14.00 -4.36 29.38
C PHE A 86 15.26 -4.55 28.51
N PHE A 87 15.42 -3.78 27.42
CA PHE A 87 16.61 -3.80 26.56
C PHE A 87 17.63 -2.69 26.85
N ASP A 88 17.43 -1.87 27.89
CA ASP A 88 18.28 -0.71 28.18
C ASP A 88 19.74 -1.07 28.52
N ASP A 89 20.00 -2.32 28.93
CA ASP A 89 21.35 -2.86 29.09
C ASP A 89 22.18 -2.71 27.80
N SER A 90 21.53 -2.87 26.64
CA SER A 90 22.20 -2.77 25.33
C SER A 90 22.76 -1.39 25.02
N ASP A 91 22.15 -0.32 25.54
CA ASP A 91 22.65 1.03 25.32
C ASP A 91 23.99 1.25 26.02
N VAL A 92 24.17 0.62 27.18
CA VAL A 92 25.45 0.59 27.90
C VAL A 92 26.49 -0.15 27.07
N TYR A 93 26.18 -1.36 26.60
CA TYR A 93 27.13 -2.16 25.82
C TYR A 93 27.56 -1.47 24.52
N LYS A 94 26.62 -0.91 23.75
CA LYS A 94 26.95 -0.14 22.53
C LYS A 94 27.77 1.11 22.83
N ALA A 95 27.48 1.82 23.92
CA ALA A 95 28.32 2.96 24.33
C ALA A 95 29.74 2.51 24.69
N MET A 96 29.90 1.38 25.40
CA MET A 96 31.21 0.80 25.72
C MET A 96 31.98 0.38 24.48
N GLU A 97 31.31 -0.18 23.48
CA GLU A 97 31.90 -0.48 22.18
C GLU A 97 32.45 0.80 21.52
N GLY A 98 31.66 1.88 21.51
CA GLY A 98 32.11 3.20 21.04
C GLY A 98 33.28 3.79 21.85
N MET A 99 33.28 3.63 23.17
CA MET A 99 34.40 4.03 24.03
C MET A 99 35.67 3.25 23.69
N ALA A 100 35.56 1.93 23.51
CA ALA A 100 36.68 1.06 23.16
C ALA A 100 37.30 1.43 21.81
N TYR A 101 36.48 1.62 20.77
CA TYR A 101 36.96 2.05 19.45
C TYR A 101 37.58 3.45 19.48
N SER A 102 36.99 4.39 20.23
CA SER A 102 37.56 5.73 20.39
C SER A 102 38.95 5.70 21.04
N LEU A 103 39.18 4.80 22.01
CA LEU A 103 40.50 4.60 22.64
C LEU A 103 41.58 4.06 21.69
N VAL A 104 41.18 3.34 20.63
CA VAL A 104 42.10 2.89 19.57
C VAL A 104 42.49 4.09 18.69
N VAL A 105 41.52 4.93 18.31
CA VAL A 105 41.76 6.12 17.49
C VAL A 105 42.60 7.14 18.26
N LYS A 106 42.28 7.40 19.53
CA LYS A 106 42.99 8.35 20.39
C LYS A 106 42.99 7.88 21.85
N PRO A 107 44.17 7.53 22.40
CA PRO A 107 44.27 7.15 23.80
C PRO A 107 43.80 8.25 24.76
N ASP A 108 42.95 7.88 25.73
CA ASP A 108 42.46 8.76 26.79
C ASP A 108 42.35 7.98 28.11
N ASN A 109 43.20 8.31 29.09
CA ASN A 109 43.24 7.62 30.38
C ASN A 109 41.97 7.80 31.21
N ALA A 110 41.27 8.93 31.08
CA ALA A 110 40.04 9.18 31.84
C ALA A 110 38.88 8.35 31.25
N LEU A 111 38.80 8.29 29.92
CA LEU A 111 37.83 7.45 29.22
C LEU A 111 38.09 5.96 29.48
N GLU A 112 39.35 5.53 29.48
CA GLU A 112 39.72 4.15 29.81
C GLU A 112 39.35 3.79 31.24
N ALA A 113 39.63 4.67 32.22
CA ALA A 113 39.23 4.44 33.60
C ALA A 113 37.71 4.33 33.78
N LYS A 114 36.95 5.17 33.05
CA LYS A 114 35.48 5.11 33.03
C LYS A 114 34.97 3.81 32.39
N LEU A 115 35.59 3.36 31.30
CA LEU A 115 35.25 2.08 30.68
C LEU A 115 35.53 0.90 31.61
N ASP A 116 36.70 0.90 32.26
CA ASP A 116 37.08 -0.12 33.25
C ASP A 116 36.09 -0.16 34.44
N GLU A 117 35.62 0.99 34.92
CA GLU A 117 34.59 1.09 35.96
C GLU A 117 33.27 0.42 35.54
N TRP A 118 32.80 0.67 34.32
CA TRP A 118 31.59 0.04 33.80
C TRP A 118 31.75 -1.47 33.63
N VAL A 119 32.91 -1.91 33.14
CA VAL A 119 33.24 -3.34 33.05
C VAL A 119 33.18 -4.00 34.42
N ASP A 120 33.70 -3.35 35.46
CA ASP A 120 33.66 -3.86 36.83
C ASP A 120 32.22 -4.00 37.36
N ASN A 121 31.37 -3.00 37.13
CA ASN A 121 29.96 -3.02 37.52
C ASN A 121 29.17 -4.12 36.81
N ILE A 122 29.37 -4.28 35.50
CA ILE A 122 28.70 -5.30 34.68
C ILE A 122 29.17 -6.71 35.09
N ALA A 123 30.48 -6.90 35.27
CA ALA A 123 31.01 -8.20 35.68
C ALA A 123 30.53 -8.61 37.08
N ALA A 124 30.35 -7.65 38.00
CA ALA A 124 29.79 -7.90 39.32
C ALA A 124 28.29 -8.24 39.29
N ALA A 125 27.56 -7.82 38.25
CA ALA A 125 26.14 -8.10 38.07
C ALA A 125 25.86 -9.49 37.45
N GLN A 126 26.87 -10.14 36.85
CA GLN A 126 26.71 -11.46 36.24
C GLN A 126 26.51 -12.54 37.30
N GLN A 127 25.52 -13.40 37.10
CA GLN A 127 25.19 -14.48 38.03
C GLN A 127 26.17 -15.67 37.91
N ASP A 128 26.12 -16.58 38.87
CA ASP A 128 27.03 -17.74 38.96
C ASP A 128 26.95 -18.66 37.73
N ASP A 129 25.75 -18.85 37.18
CA ASP A 129 25.48 -19.65 35.98
C ASP A 129 25.96 -18.99 34.67
N GLY A 130 26.39 -17.72 34.72
CA GLY A 130 26.82 -16.95 33.57
C GLY A 130 25.74 -16.03 33.00
N TYR A 131 24.51 -16.12 33.50
CA TYR A 131 23.41 -15.26 33.06
C TYR A 131 23.64 -13.79 33.45
N ILE A 132 23.35 -12.87 32.52
CA ILE A 132 23.31 -11.44 32.78
C ILE A 132 22.22 -10.75 31.96
N ASN A 133 21.28 -10.12 32.67
CA ASN A 133 20.31 -9.15 32.17
C ASN A 133 19.69 -8.49 33.41
N THR A 134 19.73 -7.16 33.50
CA THR A 134 19.34 -6.46 34.73
C THR A 134 17.83 -6.51 34.97
N TYR A 135 17.01 -6.47 33.92
CA TYR A 135 15.55 -6.52 34.03
C TYR A 135 15.08 -7.82 34.68
N PHE A 136 15.54 -8.97 34.19
CA PHE A 136 15.16 -10.28 34.75
C PHE A 136 15.86 -10.59 36.08
N THR A 137 16.95 -9.90 36.41
CA THR A 137 17.62 -10.05 37.70
C THR A 137 16.94 -9.23 38.80
N LEU A 138 16.35 -8.09 38.46
CA LEU A 138 15.75 -7.13 39.39
C LEU A 138 14.22 -7.15 39.40
N THR A 139 13.59 -8.08 38.69
CA THR A 139 12.14 -8.28 38.68
C THR A 139 11.78 -9.74 38.92
N ASP A 140 10.53 -10.02 39.25
CA ASP A 140 10.02 -11.38 39.44
C ASP A 140 9.69 -12.10 38.12
N ASN A 141 10.04 -11.51 36.96
CA ASN A 141 9.79 -12.13 35.67
C ASN A 141 10.74 -13.32 35.46
N PRO A 142 10.24 -14.48 34.99
CA PRO A 142 11.09 -15.64 34.72
C PRO A 142 11.93 -15.44 33.45
N ARG A 143 13.23 -15.77 33.52
CA ARG A 143 14.17 -15.75 32.38
C ARG A 143 13.70 -16.67 31.25
N TRP A 144 14.04 -16.33 30.02
CA TRP A 144 13.80 -17.16 28.83
C TRP A 144 12.33 -17.55 28.63
N THR A 145 11.39 -16.69 29.02
CA THR A 145 9.96 -16.94 28.85
C THR A 145 9.31 -16.06 27.80
N ASP A 146 9.95 -14.93 27.48
CA ASP A 146 9.43 -13.95 26.56
C ASP A 146 10.55 -13.40 25.67
N MET A 147 10.63 -13.88 24.44
CA MET A 147 11.67 -13.50 23.48
C MET A 147 11.59 -12.03 23.06
N ASP A 148 10.44 -11.38 23.24
CA ASP A 148 10.23 -9.96 22.98
C ASP A 148 10.85 -9.06 24.05
N LYS A 149 11.40 -9.67 25.12
CA LYS A 149 12.10 -8.94 26.18
C LYS A 149 13.63 -8.93 25.99
N HIS A 150 14.11 -9.22 24.78
CA HIS A 150 15.46 -8.90 24.29
C HIS A 150 16.63 -9.50 25.08
N GLU A 151 16.46 -10.64 25.75
CA GLU A 151 17.57 -11.31 26.47
C GLU A 151 18.75 -11.64 25.53
N MET A 152 18.47 -12.25 24.36
CA MET A 152 19.50 -12.58 23.36
C MET A 152 20.06 -11.33 22.66
N TYR A 153 19.23 -10.32 22.40
CA TYR A 153 19.67 -9.05 21.81
C TYR A 153 20.68 -8.32 22.71
N CYS A 154 20.38 -8.20 24.01
CA CYS A 154 21.32 -7.65 24.99
C CYS A 154 22.60 -8.50 25.09
N ALA A 155 22.50 -9.82 25.00
CA ALA A 155 23.66 -10.70 25.03
C ALA A 155 24.58 -10.51 23.81
N GLY A 156 24.01 -10.31 22.61
CA GLY A 156 24.82 -10.06 21.41
C GLY A 156 25.60 -8.76 21.52
N HIS A 157 24.95 -7.65 21.90
CA HIS A 157 25.64 -6.38 22.13
C HIS A 157 26.68 -6.43 23.25
N LEU A 158 26.45 -7.21 24.31
CA LEU A 158 27.47 -7.47 25.35
C LEU A 158 28.71 -8.15 24.76
N ILE A 159 28.51 -9.15 23.90
CA ILE A 159 29.60 -9.88 23.25
C ILE A 159 30.38 -8.93 22.33
N GLU A 160 29.71 -8.11 21.51
CA GLU A 160 30.38 -7.12 20.66
C GLU A 160 31.22 -6.13 21.47
N ALA A 161 30.65 -5.58 22.56
CA ALA A 161 31.36 -4.68 23.47
C ALA A 161 32.57 -5.36 24.13
N GLY A 162 32.43 -6.63 24.54
CA GLY A 162 33.50 -7.43 25.11
C GLY A 162 34.67 -7.64 24.14
N ILE A 163 34.35 -7.94 22.87
CA ILE A 163 35.34 -8.08 21.80
C ILE A 163 36.04 -6.75 21.52
N ALA A 164 35.28 -5.65 21.42
CA ALA A 164 35.83 -4.32 21.19
C ALA A 164 36.80 -3.90 22.31
N TYR A 165 36.42 -4.10 23.57
CA TYR A 165 37.28 -3.81 24.72
C TYR A 165 38.55 -4.67 24.73
N TYR A 166 38.43 -5.96 24.41
CA TYR A 166 39.57 -6.86 24.31
C TYR A 166 40.53 -6.45 23.20
N LYS A 167 40.02 -6.16 21.99
CA LYS A 167 40.85 -5.71 20.86
C LYS A 167 41.52 -4.36 21.14
N ALA A 168 40.81 -3.43 21.79
CA ALA A 168 41.33 -2.10 22.07
C ALA A 168 42.42 -2.08 23.16
N ARG A 169 42.25 -2.85 24.24
CA ARG A 169 43.09 -2.75 25.46
C ARG A 169 43.81 -4.03 25.86
N GLY A 170 43.54 -5.16 25.21
CA GLY A 170 44.05 -6.48 25.59
C GLY A 170 43.47 -7.03 26.91
N LYS A 171 42.40 -6.43 27.44
CA LYS A 171 41.76 -6.80 28.71
C LYS A 171 40.56 -7.71 28.44
N SER A 172 40.54 -8.92 28.99
CA SER A 172 39.51 -9.93 28.67
C SER A 172 38.27 -9.88 29.56
N LYS A 173 38.24 -9.07 30.62
CA LYS A 173 37.21 -9.17 31.67
C LYS A 173 35.78 -9.11 31.11
N LEU A 174 35.46 -8.15 30.24
CA LEU A 174 34.14 -8.06 29.61
C LEU A 174 33.91 -9.16 28.56
N LEU A 175 34.95 -9.53 27.79
CA LEU A 175 34.89 -10.66 26.85
C LEU A 175 34.53 -11.96 27.57
N ASP A 176 35.10 -12.20 28.75
CA ASP A 176 34.83 -13.39 29.57
C ASP A 176 33.40 -13.37 30.14
N VAL A 177 32.84 -12.19 30.47
CA VAL A 177 31.42 -12.04 30.82
C VAL A 177 30.53 -12.45 29.63
N GLY A 178 30.82 -11.94 28.43
CA GLY A 178 30.09 -12.30 27.20
C GLY A 178 30.19 -13.80 26.88
N ARG A 179 31.36 -14.41 27.02
CA ARG A 179 31.58 -15.86 26.84
C ARG A 179 30.75 -16.69 27.80
N ARG A 180 30.71 -16.31 29.08
CA ARG A 180 29.88 -16.99 30.10
C ARG A 180 28.39 -16.87 29.80
N MET A 181 27.94 -15.74 29.27
CA MET A 181 26.54 -15.56 28.83
C MET A 181 26.21 -16.43 27.61
N ALA A 182 27.11 -16.50 26.63
CA ALA A 182 26.95 -17.39 25.47
C ALA A 182 26.93 -18.88 25.90
N ASP A 183 27.86 -19.28 26.78
CA ASP A 183 27.92 -20.63 27.33
C ASP A 183 26.66 -20.97 28.14
N HIS A 184 26.14 -20.03 28.93
CA HIS A 184 24.85 -20.16 29.63
C HIS A 184 23.71 -20.46 28.65
N MET A 185 23.56 -19.66 27.59
CA MET A 185 22.53 -19.89 26.57
C MET A 185 22.64 -21.28 25.94
N MET A 186 23.85 -21.71 25.61
CA MET A 186 24.11 -23.05 25.05
C MET A 186 23.81 -24.18 26.04
N THR A 187 23.67 -23.95 27.35
CA THR A 187 23.21 -25.00 28.27
C THR A 187 21.70 -25.25 28.16
N ILE A 188 20.94 -24.25 27.70
CA ILE A 188 19.47 -24.26 27.65
C ILE A 188 18.96 -24.52 26.23
N PHE A 189 19.62 -23.97 25.21
CA PHE A 189 19.19 -23.97 23.83
C PHE A 189 20.12 -24.80 22.94
N GLY A 190 19.56 -25.41 21.89
CA GLY A 190 20.28 -26.22 20.92
C GLY A 190 19.46 -27.42 20.40
N PRO A 191 20.01 -28.22 19.48
CA PRO A 191 19.27 -29.26 18.75
C PRO A 191 18.58 -30.32 19.61
N ASP A 192 19.22 -30.74 20.72
CA ASP A 192 18.67 -31.72 21.67
C ASP A 192 18.10 -31.06 22.95
N LYS A 193 17.84 -29.76 22.90
CA LYS A 193 17.45 -28.93 24.04
C LYS A 193 16.20 -28.12 23.70
N ARG A 194 15.99 -26.97 24.36
CA ARG A 194 14.85 -26.10 24.05
C ARG A 194 15.11 -25.36 22.74
N HIS A 195 14.13 -25.39 21.84
CA HIS A 195 14.12 -24.60 20.61
C HIS A 195 13.69 -23.17 20.93
N TRP A 196 14.50 -22.21 20.53
CA TRP A 196 14.36 -20.79 20.85
C TRP A 196 15.27 -19.96 19.95
N VAL A 197 14.75 -18.86 19.41
CA VAL A 197 15.55 -17.85 18.72
C VAL A 197 15.24 -16.46 19.28
N ALA A 198 16.05 -15.47 18.93
CA ALA A 198 15.87 -14.12 19.45
C ALA A 198 14.58 -13.47 18.89
N GLY A 199 13.83 -12.76 19.73
CA GLY A 199 12.75 -11.88 19.25
C GLY A 199 13.26 -10.57 18.64
N HIS A 200 14.57 -10.31 18.70
CA HIS A 200 15.27 -9.26 17.95
C HIS A 200 16.70 -9.77 17.70
N GLU A 201 17.04 -9.95 16.44
CA GLU A 201 18.30 -10.51 15.92
C GLU A 201 19.48 -9.60 16.21
N GLU A 202 20.62 -10.19 16.55
CA GLU A 202 21.87 -9.51 16.96
C GLU A 202 22.84 -10.55 17.52
N ILE A 203 22.32 -11.59 18.18
CA ILE A 203 23.16 -12.63 18.79
C ILE A 203 23.92 -13.45 17.76
N GLU A 204 23.34 -13.66 16.58
CA GLU A 204 23.87 -14.49 15.51
C GLU A 204 25.19 -13.90 14.97
N LEU A 205 25.19 -12.61 14.61
CA LEU A 205 26.41 -11.91 14.16
C LEU A 205 27.46 -11.80 15.27
N ALA A 206 27.03 -11.58 16.51
CA ALA A 206 27.94 -11.43 17.65
C ALA A 206 28.66 -12.75 17.98
N LEU A 207 27.97 -13.89 17.87
CA LEU A 207 28.55 -15.22 18.09
C LEU A 207 29.60 -15.58 17.02
N VAL A 208 29.40 -15.17 15.76
CA VAL A 208 30.42 -15.35 14.72
C VAL A 208 31.66 -14.51 15.03
N LYS A 209 31.49 -13.24 15.43
CA LYS A 209 32.62 -12.40 15.89
C LYS A 209 33.33 -12.98 17.13
N LEU A 210 32.58 -13.62 18.02
CA LEU A 210 33.15 -14.30 19.18
C LEU A 210 33.98 -15.53 18.78
N TYR A 211 33.50 -16.29 17.79
CA TYR A 211 34.30 -17.36 17.17
C TYR A 211 35.58 -16.82 16.54
N GLU A 212 35.50 -15.75 15.74
CA GLU A 212 36.68 -15.11 15.12
C GLU A 212 37.71 -14.64 16.17
N THR A 213 37.24 -14.20 17.34
CA THR A 213 38.10 -13.69 18.41
C THR A 213 38.70 -14.82 19.28
N THR A 214 37.99 -15.92 19.48
CA THR A 214 38.37 -16.99 20.43
C THR A 214 38.90 -18.26 19.78
N GLY A 215 38.55 -18.50 18.51
CA GLY A 215 38.76 -19.77 17.81
C GLY A 215 37.85 -20.92 18.28
N GLU A 216 36.91 -20.67 19.19
CA GLU A 216 36.03 -21.72 19.73
C GLU A 216 34.82 -21.98 18.81
N LYS A 217 34.93 -23.01 17.96
CA LYS A 217 33.92 -23.36 16.94
C LYS A 217 32.49 -23.51 17.46
N LYS A 218 32.30 -23.85 18.74
CA LYS A 218 30.96 -23.96 19.37
C LYS A 218 30.11 -22.70 19.21
N TYR A 219 30.73 -21.51 19.15
CA TYR A 219 30.00 -20.26 18.99
C TYR A 219 29.48 -20.08 17.56
N LEU A 220 30.29 -20.42 16.54
CA LEU A 220 29.84 -20.46 15.14
C LEU A 220 28.73 -21.50 14.94
N ASP A 221 28.88 -22.69 15.53
CA ASP A 221 27.88 -23.75 15.43
C ASP A 221 26.54 -23.34 16.08
N PHE A 222 26.59 -22.59 17.18
CA PHE A 222 25.40 -22.06 17.82
C PHE A 222 24.75 -20.93 17.01
N ALA A 223 25.54 -20.03 16.41
CA ALA A 223 25.04 -18.99 15.51
C ALA A 223 24.31 -19.60 14.31
N HIS A 224 24.92 -20.60 13.67
CA HIS A 224 24.33 -21.32 12.55
C HIS A 224 23.04 -22.03 12.96
N TRP A 225 23.01 -22.71 14.12
CA TRP A 225 21.79 -23.35 14.61
C TRP A 225 20.66 -22.33 14.84
N LEU A 226 20.93 -21.16 15.44
CA LEU A 226 19.92 -20.13 15.65
C LEU A 226 19.30 -19.62 14.34
N LEU A 227 20.10 -19.49 13.28
CA LEU A 227 19.61 -19.10 11.95
C LEU A 227 18.75 -20.18 11.31
N GLU A 228 19.17 -21.45 11.37
CA GLU A 228 18.37 -22.58 10.85
C GLU A 228 17.08 -22.80 11.63
N GLU A 229 17.06 -22.44 12.92
CA GLU A 229 15.91 -22.59 13.78
C GLU A 229 14.84 -21.49 13.52
N ARG A 230 15.25 -20.31 13.06
CA ARG A 230 14.34 -19.21 12.69
C ARG A 230 13.52 -19.59 11.45
N GLY A 231 12.23 -19.23 11.46
CA GLY A 231 11.24 -19.59 10.45
C GLY A 231 10.26 -20.67 10.90
N HIS A 232 10.48 -21.24 12.09
CA HIS A 232 9.66 -22.33 12.64
C HIS A 232 8.70 -21.84 13.75
N GLY A 233 8.60 -20.53 13.99
CA GLY A 233 7.71 -19.97 15.00
C GLY A 233 8.32 -19.88 16.41
N TYR A 234 9.64 -20.05 16.55
CA TYR A 234 10.36 -19.97 17.83
C TYR A 234 10.88 -18.56 18.16
N GLY A 235 10.68 -17.60 17.25
CA GLY A 235 11.03 -16.18 17.37
C GLY A 235 9.81 -15.27 17.57
N SER A 236 8.63 -15.85 17.78
CA SER A 236 7.42 -15.16 18.25
C SER A 236 6.73 -15.98 19.35
N LYS A 237 5.89 -15.35 20.20
CA LYS A 237 5.13 -16.09 21.24
C LYS A 237 4.20 -17.17 20.68
N GLY A 238 3.84 -17.09 19.39
CA GLY A 238 3.05 -18.10 18.68
C GLY A 238 1.63 -18.36 19.24
N ASP A 239 1.23 -17.67 20.31
CA ASP A 239 -0.02 -17.85 21.03
C ASP A 239 -1.09 -16.80 20.68
N GLY A 240 -0.78 -15.90 19.74
CA GLY A 240 -1.65 -14.80 19.33
C GLY A 240 -1.82 -13.70 20.39
N SER A 241 -1.06 -13.72 21.50
CA SER A 241 -1.10 -12.70 22.55
C SER A 241 -0.28 -11.45 22.23
N ASN A 242 0.58 -11.52 21.21
CA ASN A 242 1.36 -10.39 20.73
C ASN A 242 0.62 -9.63 19.63
N ASN A 243 0.74 -8.30 19.66
CA ASN A 243 0.20 -7.41 18.62
C ASN A 243 0.95 -7.49 17.27
N TRP A 244 2.01 -8.31 17.18
CA TRP A 244 2.88 -8.40 16.00
C TRP A 244 2.83 -9.79 15.36
N ASN A 245 2.77 -9.82 14.03
CA ASN A 245 2.79 -11.07 13.26
C ASN A 245 4.22 -11.63 13.12
N LYS A 246 4.35 -12.87 12.62
CA LYS A 246 5.66 -13.53 12.42
C LYS A 246 6.60 -12.77 11.46
N ASN A 247 6.06 -12.01 10.51
CA ASN A 247 6.87 -11.22 9.57
C ASN A 247 7.64 -10.10 10.29
N TYR A 248 7.06 -9.50 11.34
CA TYR A 248 7.72 -8.48 12.15
C TYR A 248 9.07 -8.95 12.73
N TYR A 249 9.16 -10.24 13.08
CA TYR A 249 10.32 -10.93 13.65
C TYR A 249 11.14 -11.74 12.63
N GLN A 250 10.81 -11.64 11.34
CA GLN A 250 11.47 -12.42 10.27
C GLN A 250 11.43 -13.95 10.55
N ASP A 251 10.38 -14.41 11.23
CA ASP A 251 10.20 -15.80 11.70
C ASP A 251 9.03 -16.49 10.98
N SER A 252 8.64 -15.97 9.81
CA SER A 252 7.54 -16.52 9.00
C SER A 252 7.93 -17.70 8.13
N MET A 253 9.22 -17.81 7.78
CA MET A 253 9.78 -18.91 7.00
C MET A 253 11.29 -19.06 7.27
N PRO A 254 11.89 -20.23 6.96
CA PRO A 254 13.33 -20.42 7.12
C PRO A 254 14.15 -19.33 6.43
N VAL A 255 15.27 -18.93 7.03
CA VAL A 255 16.09 -17.81 6.54
C VAL A 255 16.60 -18.02 5.11
N LYS A 256 16.80 -19.28 4.70
CA LYS A 256 17.19 -19.68 3.34
C LYS A 256 16.07 -19.54 2.30
N ASP A 257 14.82 -19.46 2.74
CA ASP A 257 13.65 -19.32 1.87
C ASP A 257 13.19 -17.86 1.74
N LEU A 258 13.76 -16.95 2.54
CA LEU A 258 13.48 -15.52 2.45
C LEU A 258 13.87 -14.97 1.08
N ARG A 259 12.92 -14.31 0.41
CA ARG A 259 13.12 -13.64 -0.90
C ARG A 259 12.73 -12.17 -0.90
N LYS A 260 11.86 -11.77 0.03
CA LYS A 260 11.39 -10.40 0.18
C LYS A 260 11.66 -9.91 1.59
N ILE A 261 12.01 -8.64 1.70
CA ILE A 261 12.19 -7.96 2.97
C ILE A 261 10.82 -7.58 3.54
N GLY A 262 10.67 -7.64 4.86
CA GLY A 262 9.43 -7.36 5.55
C GLY A 262 9.64 -7.21 7.06
N GLY A 263 8.65 -6.65 7.75
CA GLY A 263 8.71 -6.45 9.20
C GLY A 263 9.66 -5.34 9.62
N HIS A 264 10.15 -5.40 10.86
CA HIS A 264 11.01 -4.37 11.46
C HIS A 264 12.38 -4.25 10.74
N ALA A 265 12.80 -3.03 10.39
CA ALA A 265 13.97 -2.84 9.55
C ALA A 265 15.30 -3.27 10.20
N VAL A 266 15.55 -2.85 11.46
CA VAL A 266 16.81 -3.20 12.17
C VAL A 266 16.98 -4.71 12.37
N ARG A 267 15.91 -5.38 12.81
CA ARG A 267 15.88 -6.85 12.96
C ARG A 267 16.31 -7.55 11.68
N ALA A 268 15.70 -7.19 10.55
CA ALA A 268 16.07 -7.73 9.25
C ALA A 268 17.56 -7.50 8.93
N MET A 269 18.07 -6.27 9.12
CA MET A 269 19.47 -5.97 8.84
C MET A 269 20.45 -6.78 9.69
N TYR A 270 20.17 -6.94 10.98
CA TYR A 270 21.04 -7.70 11.89
C TYR A 270 20.94 -9.21 11.63
N LEU A 271 19.75 -9.73 11.29
CA LEU A 271 19.59 -11.08 10.80
C LEU A 271 20.46 -11.34 9.56
N PHE A 272 20.40 -10.43 8.57
CA PHE A 272 21.14 -10.59 7.32
C PHE A 272 22.65 -10.45 7.51
N CYS A 273 23.09 -9.65 8.50
CA CYS A 273 24.48 -9.65 8.95
C CYS A 273 24.89 -11.03 9.47
N GLY A 274 24.08 -11.64 10.35
CA GLY A 274 24.34 -12.98 10.90
C GLY A 274 24.37 -14.06 9.80
N MET A 275 23.43 -13.99 8.85
CA MET A 275 23.39 -14.86 7.68
C MET A 275 24.66 -14.75 6.83
N ALA A 276 25.11 -13.54 6.50
CA ALA A 276 26.32 -13.32 5.72
C ALA A 276 27.60 -13.73 6.48
N ASP A 277 27.63 -13.51 7.79
CA ASP A 277 28.73 -13.91 8.66
C ASP A 277 28.85 -15.45 8.72
N VAL A 278 27.73 -16.16 8.89
CA VAL A 278 27.71 -17.64 8.87
C VAL A 278 28.05 -18.18 7.47
N ALA A 279 27.49 -17.61 6.40
CA ALA A 279 27.78 -17.99 5.01
C ALA A 279 29.26 -17.87 4.64
N SER A 280 30.03 -17.05 5.37
CA SER A 280 31.48 -16.99 5.17
C SER A 280 32.18 -18.31 5.57
N TYR A 281 31.66 -19.03 6.57
CA TYR A 281 32.32 -20.20 7.15
C TYR A 281 31.68 -21.54 6.77
N ILE A 282 30.47 -21.53 6.20
CA ILE A 282 29.76 -22.73 5.77
C ILE A 282 29.63 -22.75 4.25
N ASP A 283 29.82 -23.92 3.64
CA ASP A 283 29.64 -24.12 2.20
C ASP A 283 28.16 -24.45 1.90
N ASP A 284 27.28 -23.47 2.10
CA ASP A 284 25.83 -23.56 1.83
C ASP A 284 25.39 -22.42 0.89
N ALA A 285 25.18 -22.77 -0.39
CA ALA A 285 24.82 -21.82 -1.44
C ALA A 285 23.41 -21.20 -1.27
N ASP A 286 22.55 -21.80 -0.46
CA ASP A 286 21.18 -21.32 -0.28
C ASP A 286 21.15 -20.02 0.54
N TYR A 287 22.10 -19.82 1.47
CA TYR A 287 22.28 -18.55 2.17
C TYR A 287 22.58 -17.40 1.20
N MET A 288 23.50 -17.61 0.26
CA MET A 288 23.82 -16.60 -0.76
C MET A 288 22.65 -16.36 -1.71
N THR A 289 21.86 -17.38 -2.02
CA THR A 289 20.63 -17.24 -2.81
C THR A 289 19.63 -16.33 -2.11
N ALA A 290 19.38 -16.55 -0.81
CA ALA A 290 18.49 -15.71 0.00
C ALA A 290 19.02 -14.27 0.13
N LEU A 291 20.29 -14.10 0.51
CA LEU A 291 20.92 -12.79 0.70
C LEU A 291 20.90 -11.95 -0.59
N ASN A 292 21.12 -12.56 -1.76
CA ASN A 292 21.04 -11.85 -3.04
C ASN A 292 19.60 -11.43 -3.38
N ALA A 293 18.61 -12.30 -3.16
CA ALA A 293 17.20 -11.97 -3.40
C ALA A 293 16.73 -10.84 -2.47
N LEU A 294 17.09 -10.92 -1.19
CA LEU A 294 16.81 -9.90 -0.19
C LEU A 294 17.47 -8.57 -0.52
N TRP A 295 18.72 -8.59 -1.02
CA TRP A 295 19.41 -7.37 -1.46
C TRP A 295 18.65 -6.70 -2.60
N HIS A 296 18.29 -7.44 -3.65
CA HIS A 296 17.51 -6.92 -4.77
C HIS A 296 16.17 -6.33 -4.32
N ASN A 297 15.41 -7.07 -3.51
CA ASN A 297 14.12 -6.56 -3.04
C ASN A 297 14.27 -5.33 -2.12
N THR A 298 15.34 -5.23 -1.33
CA THR A 298 15.61 -4.06 -0.51
C THR A 298 15.99 -2.86 -1.36
N VAL A 299 17.00 -3.00 -2.22
CA VAL A 299 17.62 -1.90 -2.96
C VAL A 299 16.76 -1.44 -4.14
N ASP A 300 16.12 -2.38 -4.85
CA ASP A 300 15.38 -2.07 -6.07
C ASP A 300 13.93 -1.65 -5.79
N CYS A 301 13.39 -1.93 -4.60
CA CYS A 301 11.97 -1.72 -4.28
C CYS A 301 11.69 -1.00 -2.95
N ASN A 302 12.57 -1.08 -1.95
CA ASN A 302 12.26 -0.71 -0.56
C ASN A 302 13.32 0.21 0.09
N MET A 303 14.14 0.89 -0.72
CA MET A 303 15.19 1.80 -0.25
C MET A 303 14.96 3.21 -0.79
N TYR A 304 14.99 4.19 0.10
CA TYR A 304 14.89 5.60 -0.26
C TYR A 304 16.14 6.10 -0.99
N VAL A 305 16.03 7.20 -1.74
CA VAL A 305 17.17 7.81 -2.45
C VAL A 305 18.34 8.18 -1.50
N THR A 306 18.06 8.40 -0.22
CA THR A 306 19.06 8.65 0.84
C THR A 306 19.78 7.39 1.34
N GLY A 307 19.41 6.20 0.85
CA GLY A 307 19.86 4.91 1.38
C GLY A 307 19.22 4.53 2.72
N GLY A 308 18.19 5.27 3.15
CA GLY A 308 17.36 4.92 4.30
C GLY A 308 16.38 3.80 3.98
N ILE A 309 15.96 3.04 4.99
CA ILE A 309 15.04 1.90 4.88
C ILE A 309 14.02 1.91 6.02
N GLY A 310 12.82 1.40 5.76
CA GLY A 310 11.68 1.42 6.68
C GLY A 310 10.75 2.58 6.37
N SER A 311 9.61 2.28 5.76
CA SER A 311 8.63 3.25 5.27
C SER A 311 7.58 3.62 6.32
N SER A 312 7.40 2.81 7.38
CA SER A 312 6.30 2.97 8.33
C SER A 312 6.74 3.07 9.79
N ALA A 313 6.19 4.07 10.47
CA ALA A 313 6.31 4.21 11.93
C ALA A 313 5.51 3.15 12.69
N ALA A 314 4.50 2.54 12.08
CA ALA A 314 3.65 1.57 12.76
C ALA A 314 4.40 0.29 13.13
N ASN A 315 5.40 -0.11 12.35
CA ASN A 315 6.21 -1.31 12.59
C ASN A 315 7.72 -1.04 12.57
N GLU A 316 8.12 0.24 12.49
CA GLU A 316 9.53 0.66 12.39
C GLU A 316 10.26 -0.02 11.22
N GLY A 317 9.53 -0.22 10.13
CA GLY A 317 9.86 -1.26 9.18
C GLY A 317 9.21 -1.10 7.82
N PHE A 318 9.18 -2.21 7.09
CA PHE A 318 8.73 -2.27 5.70
C PHE A 318 7.23 -2.51 5.62
N THR A 319 6.64 -2.00 4.54
CA THR A 319 5.23 -2.19 4.18
C THR A 319 5.11 -3.11 2.98
N HIS A 320 5.15 -2.57 1.77
CA HIS A 320 5.13 -3.31 0.50
C HIS A 320 6.08 -2.66 -0.50
N ASP A 321 6.42 -3.42 -1.55
CA ASP A 321 7.34 -2.96 -2.60
C ASP A 321 6.87 -1.62 -3.19
N TYR A 322 7.80 -0.66 -3.34
CA TYR A 322 7.59 0.70 -3.87
C TYR A 322 6.81 1.69 -2.99
N ASP A 323 6.43 1.32 -1.76
CA ASP A 323 5.82 2.23 -0.78
C ASP A 323 6.88 3.05 -0.04
N LEU A 324 7.27 4.19 -0.63
CA LEU A 324 8.33 5.07 -0.13
C LEU A 324 7.81 6.50 0.16
N PRO A 325 6.88 6.69 1.11
CA PRO A 325 6.34 8.02 1.42
C PRO A 325 7.42 8.93 2.00
N ASN A 326 7.44 10.21 1.64
CA ASN A 326 8.54 11.12 2.02
C ASN A 326 8.37 11.74 3.40
N ALA A 327 7.19 12.29 3.67
CA ALA A 327 6.89 12.98 4.93
C ALA A 327 6.72 12.01 6.12
N THR A 328 6.25 10.79 5.85
CA THR A 328 5.98 9.76 6.87
C THR A 328 7.03 8.65 6.90
N ALA A 329 8.09 8.75 6.09
CA ALA A 329 9.24 7.84 6.12
C ALA A 329 9.77 7.64 7.55
N TYR A 330 9.96 6.38 7.94
CA TYR A 330 10.56 6.06 9.24
C TYR A 330 12.09 6.18 9.19
N CYS A 331 12.73 5.47 8.25
CA CYS A 331 14.16 5.56 7.97
C CYS A 331 15.01 5.65 9.23
N GLU A 332 14.87 4.66 10.13
CA GLU A 332 15.56 4.69 11.42
C GLU A 332 17.08 4.78 11.24
N THR A 333 17.75 5.60 12.05
CA THR A 333 19.22 5.69 12.03
C THR A 333 19.89 4.33 12.26
N CYS A 334 19.38 3.50 13.18
CA CYS A 334 19.89 2.14 13.39
C CYS A 334 19.72 1.25 12.14
N ALA A 335 18.65 1.43 11.37
CA ALA A 335 18.44 0.66 10.15
C ALA A 335 19.49 1.04 9.09
N SER A 336 19.86 2.33 9.02
CA SER A 336 20.96 2.79 8.17
C SER A 336 22.32 2.24 8.60
N VAL A 337 22.58 2.13 9.92
CA VAL A 337 23.78 1.44 10.43
C VAL A 337 23.75 -0.04 10.04
N GLY A 338 22.62 -0.73 10.24
CA GLY A 338 22.42 -2.12 9.84
C GLY A 338 22.65 -2.34 8.34
N MET A 339 22.20 -1.41 7.50
CA MET A 339 22.42 -1.45 6.07
C MET A 339 23.91 -1.42 5.73
N VAL A 340 24.67 -0.47 6.29
CA VAL A 340 26.14 -0.43 6.09
C VAL A 340 26.81 -1.73 6.55
N LEU A 341 26.39 -2.26 7.71
CA LEU A 341 26.94 -3.50 8.26
C LEU A 341 26.68 -4.72 7.37
N TRP A 342 25.46 -4.87 6.87
CA TRP A 342 25.09 -6.00 6.02
C TRP A 342 25.77 -5.93 4.66
N ILE A 343 25.73 -4.75 4.04
CA ILE A 343 26.24 -4.54 2.69
C ILE A 343 27.76 -4.65 2.63
N HIS A 344 28.47 -4.21 3.69
CA HIS A 344 29.90 -4.47 3.81
C HIS A 344 30.22 -5.96 3.77
N ARG A 345 29.46 -6.80 4.49
CA ARG A 345 29.66 -8.27 4.46
C ARG A 345 29.40 -8.86 3.09
N MET A 346 28.38 -8.37 2.39
CA MET A 346 28.11 -8.78 1.01
C MET A 346 29.27 -8.41 0.07
N ASN A 347 29.88 -7.23 0.24
CA ASN A 347 31.10 -6.86 -0.48
C ASN A 347 32.27 -7.80 -0.15
N LEU A 348 32.49 -8.14 1.13
CA LEU A 348 33.57 -9.06 1.53
C LEU A 348 33.39 -10.47 0.93
N LEU A 349 32.15 -10.96 0.87
CA LEU A 349 31.82 -12.27 0.28
C LEU A 349 32.04 -12.29 -1.24
N THR A 350 31.64 -11.23 -1.95
CA THR A 350 31.50 -11.26 -3.41
C THR A 350 32.57 -10.47 -4.17
N GLY A 351 33.18 -9.48 -3.52
CA GLY A 351 34.03 -8.47 -4.14
C GLY A 351 33.32 -7.61 -5.19
N GLU A 352 32.01 -7.38 -5.06
CA GLU A 352 31.23 -6.55 -5.97
C GLU A 352 31.02 -5.12 -5.45
N GLY A 353 31.23 -4.14 -6.33
CA GLY A 353 31.14 -2.70 -6.06
C GLY A 353 29.72 -2.19 -5.88
N LYS A 354 28.72 -2.86 -6.45
CA LYS A 354 27.29 -2.52 -6.26
C LYS A 354 26.88 -2.46 -4.77
N TYR A 355 27.54 -3.26 -3.94
CA TYR A 355 27.37 -3.20 -2.49
C TYR A 355 28.01 -1.94 -1.93
N VAL A 356 29.22 -1.59 -2.35
CA VAL A 356 29.89 -0.35 -1.94
C VAL A 356 29.10 0.89 -2.34
N ASP A 357 28.42 0.90 -3.49
CA ASP A 357 27.52 1.99 -3.90
C ASP A 357 26.41 2.24 -2.86
N VAL A 358 25.75 1.17 -2.40
CA VAL A 358 24.69 1.26 -1.39
C VAL A 358 25.26 1.64 -0.02
N MET A 359 26.42 1.08 0.33
CA MET A 359 27.14 1.42 1.55
C MET A 359 27.48 2.91 1.60
N GLU A 360 28.02 3.47 0.51
CA GLU A 360 28.35 4.88 0.37
C GLU A 360 27.09 5.76 0.45
N ARG A 361 26.02 5.38 -0.27
CA ARG A 361 24.75 6.12 -0.24
C ARG A 361 24.16 6.21 1.16
N SER A 362 23.99 5.09 1.88
CA SER A 362 23.46 5.09 3.24
C SER A 362 24.38 5.82 4.22
N LEU A 363 25.70 5.64 4.10
CA LEU A 363 26.70 6.25 4.98
C LEU A 363 26.71 7.77 4.89
N TYR A 364 26.78 8.34 3.69
CA TYR A 364 26.92 9.79 3.50
C TYR A 364 25.61 10.56 3.64
N ASN A 365 24.46 9.88 3.62
CA ASN A 365 23.13 10.50 3.64
C ASN A 365 22.33 10.08 4.87
N ALA A 366 21.53 9.01 4.80
CA ALA A 366 20.57 8.64 5.86
C ALA A 366 21.24 8.42 7.23
N LEU A 367 22.41 7.78 7.28
CA LEU A 367 23.14 7.55 8.53
C LEU A 367 23.63 8.86 9.14
N LEU A 368 24.29 9.71 8.35
CA LEU A 368 24.81 10.99 8.84
C LEU A 368 23.71 12.00 9.19
N ALA A 369 22.53 11.93 8.54
CA ALA A 369 21.38 12.72 8.96
C ALA A 369 20.98 12.41 10.41
N GLY A 370 21.24 11.19 10.88
CA GLY A 370 21.01 10.72 12.24
C GLY A 370 21.72 11.52 13.35
N ILE A 371 22.72 12.35 13.04
CA ILE A 371 23.50 13.13 14.02
C ILE A 371 23.73 14.57 13.56
N ASN A 372 23.60 15.53 14.48
CA ASN A 372 23.92 16.93 14.17
C ASN A 372 25.43 17.15 14.05
N LEU A 373 25.84 18.24 13.39
CA LEU A 373 27.25 18.56 13.18
C LEU A 373 28.01 18.85 14.48
N ALA A 374 27.31 19.23 15.55
CA ALA A 374 27.89 19.40 16.87
C ALA A 374 28.11 18.07 17.63
N GLY A 375 27.57 16.95 17.12
CA GLY A 375 27.73 15.61 17.67
C GLY A 375 26.96 15.33 18.96
N ASN A 376 25.97 16.15 19.32
CA ASN A 376 25.29 16.10 20.62
C ASN A 376 23.76 15.99 20.56
N ARG A 377 23.19 15.89 19.35
CA ARG A 377 21.76 15.63 19.13
C ARG A 377 21.59 14.67 17.96
N PHE A 378 20.54 13.86 18.03
CA PHE A 378 20.33 12.72 17.16
C PHE A 378 18.91 12.68 16.61
N PHE A 379 18.74 12.09 15.43
CA PHE A 379 17.44 11.62 14.97
C PHE A 379 17.27 10.14 15.27
N TYR A 380 16.04 9.78 15.64
CA TYR A 380 15.56 8.41 15.53
C TYR A 380 15.11 8.16 14.09
N VAL A 381 14.15 8.98 13.64
CA VAL A 381 13.49 8.95 12.32
C VAL A 381 14.15 9.95 11.36
N ASN A 382 14.43 9.57 10.13
CA ASN A 382 15.07 10.42 9.11
C ASN A 382 14.16 10.62 7.89
N PRO A 383 13.19 11.57 7.93
CA PRO A 383 12.24 11.77 6.84
C PRO A 383 12.88 12.48 5.64
N LEU A 384 12.24 12.40 4.48
CA LEU A 384 12.67 13.09 3.25
C LEU A 384 11.90 14.38 3.00
N GLU A 385 10.81 14.60 3.75
CA GLU A 385 10.05 15.84 3.79
C GLU A 385 9.68 16.20 5.23
N SER A 386 9.68 17.48 5.57
CA SER A 386 9.24 17.95 6.89
C SER A 386 8.58 19.32 6.80
N ASP A 387 7.54 19.53 7.61
CA ASP A 387 6.92 20.84 7.83
C ASP A 387 7.66 21.69 8.89
N GLY A 388 8.80 21.21 9.39
CA GLY A 388 9.61 21.90 10.39
C GLY A 388 9.24 21.60 11.84
N ASN A 389 8.48 20.52 12.08
CA ASN A 389 8.08 20.01 13.40
C ASN A 389 8.94 18.82 13.87
N HIS A 390 9.89 18.35 13.06
CA HIS A 390 10.78 17.22 13.38
C HIS A 390 12.16 17.73 13.79
N HIS A 391 12.63 17.36 14.98
CA HIS A 391 13.85 17.91 15.58
C HIS A 391 14.75 16.84 16.20
N ARG A 392 16.07 17.04 16.07
CA ARG A 392 17.02 16.16 16.76
C ARG A 392 16.99 16.38 18.26
N GLN A 393 17.12 15.30 19.01
CA GLN A 393 17.10 15.31 20.48
C GLN A 393 18.41 14.79 21.06
N ALA A 394 18.74 15.19 22.29
CA ALA A 394 19.95 14.69 22.95
C ALA A 394 19.85 13.20 23.30
N TRP A 395 18.64 12.71 23.56
CA TRP A 395 18.35 11.31 23.93
C TRP A 395 16.87 11.00 23.74
N PHE A 396 16.50 9.72 23.87
CA PHE A 396 15.14 9.22 23.70
C PHE A 396 14.79 8.23 24.83
N GLY A 397 13.49 7.91 25.00
CA GLY A 397 13.08 6.81 25.88
C GLY A 397 13.70 5.49 25.39
N THR A 398 13.42 5.14 24.13
CA THR A 398 14.10 4.10 23.36
C THR A 398 15.34 4.70 22.69
N ALA A 399 16.52 4.50 23.27
CA ALA A 399 17.75 5.20 22.86
C ALA A 399 18.69 4.35 21.99
N CYS A 400 18.12 3.50 21.15
CA CYS A 400 18.88 2.63 20.25
C CYS A 400 19.83 3.43 19.34
N CYS A 401 19.34 4.53 18.74
CA CYS A 401 20.05 5.30 17.71
C CYS A 401 21.31 6.04 18.24
N PRO A 402 21.26 6.85 19.32
CA PRO A 402 22.45 7.53 19.84
C PRO A 402 23.60 6.57 20.20
N SER A 403 23.28 5.47 20.90
CA SER A 403 24.28 4.48 21.30
C SER A 403 24.81 3.69 20.09
N ASN A 404 24.00 3.45 19.05
CA ASN A 404 24.44 2.80 17.83
C ASN A 404 25.38 3.69 16.99
N LEU A 405 25.07 4.98 16.85
CA LEU A 405 25.99 5.94 16.22
C LEU A 405 27.31 6.08 16.99
N SER A 406 27.24 5.99 18.32
CA SER A 406 28.42 6.01 19.19
C SER A 406 29.39 4.85 18.90
N ARG A 407 28.90 3.63 18.63
CA ARG A 407 29.79 2.53 18.23
C ARG A 407 30.21 2.59 16.77
N PHE A 408 29.34 3.06 15.88
CA PHE A 408 29.58 2.96 14.45
C PHE A 408 30.66 3.93 13.96
N LEU A 409 30.55 5.22 14.26
CA LEU A 409 31.45 6.26 13.72
C LEU A 409 32.96 5.96 13.91
N PRO A 410 33.45 5.57 15.11
CA PRO A 410 34.88 5.31 15.29
C PRO A 410 35.38 4.06 14.54
N SER A 411 34.49 3.21 14.03
CA SER A 411 34.85 2.01 13.25
C SER A 411 35.02 2.27 11.74
N LEU A 412 34.77 3.50 11.28
CA LEU A 412 34.71 3.88 9.86
C LEU A 412 35.91 3.45 9.01
N GLY A 413 37.10 3.38 9.61
CA GLY A 413 38.32 2.92 8.93
C GLY A 413 38.20 1.51 8.33
N SER A 414 37.33 0.66 8.89
CA SER A 414 37.15 -0.73 8.44
C SER A 414 36.49 -0.87 7.07
N TYR A 415 35.87 0.19 6.57
CA TYR A 415 35.10 0.17 5.32
C TYR A 415 35.86 0.76 4.13
N ILE A 416 37.06 1.32 4.37
CA ILE A 416 37.84 2.04 3.34
C ILE A 416 38.56 1.06 2.42
N TYR A 417 39.19 0.02 2.98
CA TYR A 417 40.01 -0.92 2.23
C TYR A 417 39.59 -2.37 2.49
N GLY A 418 39.85 -3.21 1.48
CA GLY A 418 39.84 -4.66 1.59
C GLY A 418 41.13 -5.25 1.02
N THR A 419 41.45 -6.49 1.38
CA THR A 419 42.67 -7.16 0.92
C THR A 419 42.37 -8.60 0.49
N SER A 420 43.22 -9.14 -0.37
CA SER A 420 43.20 -10.55 -0.81
C SER A 420 44.64 -10.97 -1.10
N ASP A 421 44.87 -12.25 -1.38
CA ASP A 421 46.23 -12.77 -1.65
C ASP A 421 46.92 -12.03 -2.80
N ASP A 422 46.14 -11.54 -3.77
CA ASP A 422 46.63 -10.95 -5.02
C ASP A 422 46.18 -9.50 -5.28
N ALA A 423 45.40 -8.88 -4.39
CA ALA A 423 44.91 -7.51 -4.61
C ALA A 423 44.66 -6.68 -3.34
N LEU A 424 44.98 -5.38 -3.46
CA LEU A 424 44.48 -4.32 -2.58
C LEU A 424 43.18 -3.73 -3.17
N TRP A 425 42.12 -3.71 -2.38
CA TRP A 425 40.81 -3.16 -2.74
C TRP A 425 40.60 -1.83 -2.04
N VAL A 426 40.22 -0.81 -2.80
CA VAL A 426 39.85 0.53 -2.30
C VAL A 426 38.36 0.71 -2.53
N ASN A 427 37.60 0.72 -1.43
CA ASN A 427 36.14 0.79 -1.43
C ASN A 427 35.64 2.24 -1.29
N LEU A 428 36.12 2.97 -0.29
CA LEU A 428 35.69 4.35 -0.02
C LEU A 428 36.83 5.34 -0.22
N TYR A 429 36.49 6.52 -0.71
CA TYR A 429 37.43 7.62 -0.91
C TYR A 429 37.38 8.58 0.29
N ILE A 430 38.22 8.28 1.29
CA ILE A 430 38.33 9.05 2.53
C ILE A 430 39.80 9.35 2.75
N GLY A 431 40.19 10.61 2.94
CA GLY A 431 41.59 10.97 3.16
C GLY A 431 42.16 10.31 4.43
N ASN A 432 43.21 9.50 4.28
CA ASN A 432 43.74 8.68 5.37
C ASN A 432 45.21 8.26 5.16
N GLU A 433 45.82 7.77 6.23
CA GLU A 433 46.98 6.88 6.17
C GLU A 433 46.61 5.50 6.71
N ALA A 434 47.03 4.43 6.03
CA ALA A 434 46.78 3.06 6.45
C ALA A 434 48.02 2.18 6.30
N VAL A 435 48.11 1.13 7.12
CA VAL A 435 49.06 0.01 6.92
C VAL A 435 48.23 -1.23 6.61
N VAL A 436 48.40 -1.77 5.40
CA VAL A 436 47.61 -2.90 4.91
C VAL A 436 48.54 -4.06 4.54
N THR A 437 48.04 -5.29 4.73
CA THR A 437 48.77 -6.50 4.35
C THR A 437 48.10 -7.10 3.12
N VAL A 438 48.82 -7.20 2.01
CA VAL A 438 48.33 -7.74 0.73
C VAL A 438 49.11 -9.02 0.44
N GLY A 439 48.46 -10.18 0.55
CA GLY A 439 49.16 -11.47 0.64
C GLY A 439 50.17 -11.43 1.79
N GLU A 440 51.46 -11.61 1.50
CA GLU A 440 52.54 -11.53 2.51
C GLU A 440 53.20 -10.14 2.64
N ASP A 441 52.77 -9.14 1.86
CA ASP A 441 53.41 -7.82 1.79
C ASP A 441 52.68 -6.78 2.64
N GLU A 442 53.37 -6.21 3.63
CA GLU A 442 52.91 -5.03 4.36
C GLU A 442 53.25 -3.74 3.57
N VAL A 443 52.23 -2.92 3.31
CA VAL A 443 52.31 -1.70 2.50
C VAL A 443 51.65 -0.55 3.24
N LYS A 444 52.32 0.60 3.31
CA LYS A 444 51.72 1.84 3.78
C LYS A 444 51.03 2.55 2.62
N VAL A 445 49.75 2.87 2.80
CA VAL A 445 48.91 3.60 1.86
C VAL A 445 48.62 4.99 2.43
N THR A 446 48.74 6.02 1.60
CA THR A 446 48.30 7.38 1.92
C THR A 446 47.33 7.83 0.84
N MET A 447 46.09 8.12 1.22
CA MET A 447 45.06 8.67 0.34
C MET A 447 44.85 10.14 0.67
N THR A 448 44.98 11.01 -0.32
CA THR A 448 44.69 12.44 -0.23
C THR A 448 43.58 12.78 -1.21
N THR A 449 42.49 13.33 -0.69
CA THR A 449 41.32 13.73 -1.48
C THR A 449 40.49 14.74 -0.68
N ASP A 450 39.70 15.55 -1.38
CA ASP A 450 38.65 16.39 -0.77
C ASP A 450 37.25 15.81 -1.01
N TYR A 451 37.16 14.52 -1.34
CA TYR A 451 35.91 13.76 -1.37
C TYR A 451 35.14 13.94 -0.05
N PRO A 452 33.81 14.18 -0.07
CA PRO A 452 32.87 14.06 -1.19
C PRO A 452 32.70 15.33 -2.05
N TRP A 453 33.53 16.35 -1.86
CA TRP A 453 33.39 17.64 -2.54
C TRP A 453 34.01 17.66 -3.93
N ASP A 454 35.11 16.93 -4.10
CA ASP A 454 35.84 16.81 -5.36
C ASP A 454 36.17 15.33 -5.66
N GLY A 455 36.17 14.99 -6.94
CA GLY A 455 36.39 13.63 -7.41
C GLY A 455 37.84 13.24 -7.65
N ASN A 456 38.81 14.11 -7.34
CA ASN A 456 40.23 13.79 -7.48
C ASN A 456 40.74 13.07 -6.22
N VAL A 457 41.38 11.93 -6.44
CA VAL A 457 41.91 11.05 -5.40
C VAL A 457 43.36 10.70 -5.74
N SER A 458 44.29 11.10 -4.88
CA SER A 458 45.70 10.74 -4.96
C SER A 458 46.00 9.63 -3.96
N ILE A 459 46.47 8.49 -4.44
CA ILE A 459 46.90 7.35 -3.62
C ILE A 459 48.41 7.17 -3.78
N SER A 460 49.14 7.25 -2.66
CA SER A 460 50.57 6.99 -2.58
C SER A 460 50.82 5.73 -1.77
N LEU A 461 51.72 4.88 -2.28
CA LEU A 461 52.23 3.70 -1.58
C LEU A 461 53.67 3.96 -1.14
N ASP A 462 54.10 3.41 -0.01
CA ASP A 462 55.53 3.50 0.40
C ASP A 462 56.43 2.56 -0.42
N ARG A 463 55.84 1.55 -1.06
CA ARG A 463 56.49 0.58 -1.94
C ARG A 463 55.51 0.03 -2.99
N PRO A 464 56.01 -0.56 -4.09
CA PRO A 464 55.15 -1.23 -5.07
C PRO A 464 54.45 -2.46 -4.50
N LEU A 465 53.35 -2.87 -5.14
CA LEU A 465 52.57 -4.06 -4.75
C LEU A 465 53.19 -5.40 -5.20
N ASN A 466 54.46 -5.43 -5.63
CA ASN A 466 55.19 -6.64 -6.04
C ASN A 466 54.43 -7.54 -7.05
N GLY A 467 53.75 -6.93 -8.02
CA GLY A 467 52.97 -7.65 -9.04
C GLY A 467 51.52 -7.97 -8.66
N LYS A 468 51.08 -7.64 -7.43
CA LYS A 468 49.67 -7.69 -7.01
C LYS A 468 48.86 -6.54 -7.61
N GLN A 469 47.55 -6.73 -7.69
CA GLN A 469 46.62 -5.80 -8.30
C GLN A 469 46.21 -4.69 -7.32
N LEU A 470 45.85 -3.54 -7.88
CA LEU A 470 45.10 -2.50 -7.19
C LEU A 470 43.69 -2.45 -7.81
N ARG A 471 42.66 -2.53 -6.97
CA ARG A 471 41.25 -2.50 -7.38
C ARG A 471 40.59 -1.26 -6.80
N LEU A 472 40.24 -0.30 -7.66
CA LEU A 472 39.61 0.96 -7.27
C LEU A 472 38.11 0.90 -7.56
N HIS A 473 37.28 1.08 -6.54
CA HIS A 473 35.83 1.10 -6.72
C HIS A 473 35.42 2.29 -7.62
N ILE A 474 34.70 2.05 -8.71
CA ILE A 474 34.15 3.13 -9.54
C ILE A 474 32.67 3.25 -9.19
N PRO A 475 32.25 4.29 -8.46
CA PRO A 475 30.87 4.40 -8.01
C PRO A 475 29.88 4.44 -9.19
N ALA A 476 28.72 3.80 -9.04
CA ALA A 476 27.71 3.72 -10.10
C ALA A 476 27.17 5.09 -10.55
N TRP A 477 27.23 6.11 -9.69
CA TRP A 477 26.86 7.49 -10.06
C TRP A 477 27.88 8.14 -11.00
N CYS A 478 29.11 7.63 -11.10
CA CYS A 478 30.18 8.21 -11.89
C CYS A 478 30.20 7.64 -13.32
N LYS A 479 29.76 8.44 -14.29
CA LYS A 479 29.68 8.03 -15.71
C LYS A 479 31.04 8.03 -16.41
N ASN A 480 31.95 8.94 -16.02
CA ASN A 480 33.27 9.08 -16.62
C ASN A 480 34.33 9.17 -15.53
N HIS A 481 35.41 8.40 -15.69
CA HIS A 481 36.55 8.45 -14.80
C HIS A 481 37.85 8.36 -15.59
N SER A 482 38.96 8.72 -14.95
CA SER A 482 40.29 8.46 -15.50
C SER A 482 41.27 8.07 -14.40
N VAL A 483 42.18 7.15 -14.73
CA VAL A 483 43.23 6.69 -13.82
C VAL A 483 44.59 6.98 -14.44
N SER A 484 45.51 7.48 -13.63
CA SER A 484 46.93 7.60 -13.97
C SER A 484 47.80 6.86 -12.97
N VAL A 485 48.81 6.14 -13.47
CA VAL A 485 49.78 5.41 -12.66
C VAL A 485 51.17 5.97 -12.96
N GLY A 486 51.89 6.44 -11.95
CA GLY A 486 53.19 7.08 -12.12
C GLY A 486 53.15 8.33 -13.03
N GLY A 487 52.02 9.03 -13.07
CA GLY A 487 51.79 10.21 -13.91
C GLY A 487 51.44 9.92 -15.37
N GLN A 488 51.26 8.64 -15.75
CA GLN A 488 50.79 8.26 -17.08
C GLN A 488 49.35 7.76 -17.01
N LYS A 489 48.46 8.31 -17.84
CA LYS A 489 47.09 7.83 -17.98
C LYS A 489 47.12 6.38 -18.48
N VAL A 490 46.36 5.52 -17.82
CA VAL A 490 46.25 4.09 -18.15
C VAL A 490 44.80 3.73 -18.47
N GLU A 491 44.64 2.74 -19.35
CA GLU A 491 43.34 2.09 -19.57
C GLU A 491 43.12 1.06 -18.44
N THR A 492 41.90 0.99 -17.93
CA THR A 492 41.48 0.10 -16.85
C THR A 492 40.52 -0.96 -17.37
N SER A 493 40.65 -2.20 -16.89
CA SER A 493 39.60 -3.20 -17.05
C SER A 493 38.61 -3.08 -15.88
N MET A 494 37.32 -3.11 -16.18
CA MET A 494 36.26 -3.12 -15.18
C MET A 494 35.88 -4.55 -14.81
N GLU A 495 35.93 -4.87 -13.52
CA GLU A 495 35.45 -6.15 -12.97
C GLU A 495 34.56 -5.88 -11.75
N GLY A 496 33.28 -6.25 -11.84
CA GLY A 496 32.35 -6.16 -10.71
C GLY A 496 32.27 -4.77 -10.06
N GLY A 497 32.38 -3.68 -10.82
CA GLY A 497 32.38 -2.31 -10.29
C GLY A 497 33.73 -1.75 -9.87
N TYR A 498 34.84 -2.48 -10.08
CA TYR A 498 36.19 -2.01 -9.78
C TYR A 498 37.03 -1.83 -11.06
N ALA A 499 37.78 -0.73 -11.11
CA ALA A 499 38.88 -0.56 -12.04
C ALA A 499 40.09 -1.37 -11.54
N VAL A 500 40.46 -2.41 -12.30
CA VAL A 500 41.54 -3.33 -11.95
C VAL A 500 42.84 -2.89 -12.63
N LEU A 501 43.88 -2.69 -11.82
CA LEU A 501 45.16 -2.11 -12.22
C LEU A 501 46.32 -3.04 -11.88
N SER A 502 47.25 -3.20 -12.81
CA SER A 502 48.61 -3.64 -12.50
C SER A 502 49.53 -2.42 -12.50
N ILE A 503 50.00 -2.04 -11.31
CA ILE A 503 50.78 -0.80 -11.15
C ILE A 503 52.30 -0.99 -11.34
N GLY A 504 52.76 -2.22 -11.56
CA GLY A 504 54.19 -2.53 -11.70
C GLY A 504 55.00 -2.02 -10.50
N GLU A 505 56.05 -1.25 -10.79
CA GLU A 505 56.92 -0.60 -9.79
C GLU A 505 56.44 0.81 -9.38
N ALA A 506 55.28 1.26 -9.88
CA ALA A 506 54.77 2.58 -9.53
C ALA A 506 54.20 2.60 -8.10
N THR A 507 54.30 3.75 -7.47
CA THR A 507 53.84 3.99 -6.09
C THR A 507 52.86 5.15 -5.99
N THR A 508 52.45 5.73 -7.11
CA THR A 508 51.53 6.88 -7.15
C THR A 508 50.43 6.60 -8.16
N ILE A 509 49.19 6.74 -7.71
CA ILE A 509 47.98 6.50 -8.47
C ILE A 509 47.07 7.72 -8.31
N GLU A 510 46.61 8.27 -9.41
CA GLU A 510 45.66 9.38 -9.45
C GLU A 510 44.38 8.88 -10.08
N LEU A 511 43.26 9.03 -9.38
CA LEU A 511 41.92 8.77 -9.89
C LEU A 511 41.18 10.10 -9.96
N SER A 512 40.50 10.33 -11.08
CA SER A 512 39.59 11.47 -11.24
C SER A 512 38.20 10.93 -11.60
N LEU A 513 37.22 11.26 -10.78
CA LEU A 513 35.81 10.91 -10.93
C LEU A 513 35.01 12.17 -11.31
N ASP A 514 34.31 12.15 -12.45
CA ASP A 514 33.43 13.25 -12.80
C ASP A 514 32.23 13.27 -11.85
N MET A 515 32.01 14.39 -11.15
CA MET A 515 30.92 14.61 -10.18
C MET A 515 29.93 15.68 -10.64
N PRO A 516 29.20 15.49 -11.76
CA PRO A 516 28.17 16.43 -12.16
C PRO A 516 27.02 16.47 -11.14
N VAL A 517 26.28 17.57 -11.12
CA VAL A 517 24.96 17.61 -10.50
C VAL A 517 24.00 16.85 -11.40
N GLU A 518 23.30 15.87 -10.84
CA GLU A 518 22.35 14.99 -11.52
C GLU A 518 20.95 15.18 -10.93
N MET A 519 19.94 15.14 -11.80
CA MET A 519 18.55 14.99 -11.41
C MET A 519 18.20 13.50 -11.41
N VAL A 520 17.76 13.00 -10.27
CA VAL A 520 17.37 11.61 -10.05
C VAL A 520 15.84 11.52 -10.06
N GLU A 521 15.33 10.50 -10.71
CA GLU A 521 13.91 10.15 -10.80
C GLU A 521 13.69 8.79 -10.15
N ALA A 522 12.56 8.62 -9.47
CA ALA A 522 12.15 7.34 -8.93
C ALA A 522 11.54 6.44 -10.02
N ASP A 523 11.44 5.15 -9.74
CA ASP A 523 10.63 4.25 -10.56
C ASP A 523 9.15 4.69 -10.53
N GLU A 524 8.43 4.58 -11.65
CA GLU A 524 7.03 5.01 -11.77
C GLU A 524 6.07 4.33 -10.77
N ARG A 525 6.45 3.17 -10.23
CA ARG A 525 5.70 2.47 -9.18
C ARG A 525 5.79 3.16 -7.82
N VAL A 526 6.75 4.06 -7.62
CA VAL A 526 6.86 4.89 -6.41
C VAL A 526 5.93 6.09 -6.56
N VAL A 527 4.66 5.87 -6.23
CA VAL A 527 3.57 6.84 -6.47
C VAL A 527 3.80 8.19 -5.79
N GLU A 528 4.46 8.21 -4.62
CA GLU A 528 4.74 9.45 -3.88
C GLU A 528 5.68 10.40 -4.64
N ASP A 529 6.57 9.86 -5.48
CA ASP A 529 7.64 10.60 -6.16
C ASP A 529 7.32 10.89 -7.64
N LEU A 530 6.09 10.64 -8.08
CA LEU A 530 5.65 10.97 -9.43
C LEU A 530 5.73 12.48 -9.68
N GLY A 531 6.22 12.87 -10.85
CA GLY A 531 6.49 14.28 -11.14
C GLY A 531 7.44 14.94 -10.13
N CYS A 532 8.29 14.19 -9.42
CA CYS A 532 9.34 14.73 -8.57
C CYS A 532 10.73 14.45 -9.12
N ARG A 533 11.71 15.24 -8.69
CA ARG A 533 13.14 15.06 -8.96
C ARG A 533 13.95 15.29 -7.69
N ALA A 534 14.84 14.36 -7.36
CA ALA A 534 15.84 14.54 -6.32
C ALA A 534 17.15 15.05 -6.95
N ILE A 535 17.90 15.87 -6.22
CA ILE A 535 19.20 16.39 -6.70
C ILE A 535 20.32 15.62 -6.01
N GLN A 536 21.27 15.12 -6.80
CA GLN A 536 22.44 14.41 -6.32
C GLN A 536 23.71 14.99 -6.93
N ARG A 537 24.82 15.00 -6.18
CA ARG A 537 26.16 15.25 -6.72
C ARG A 537 27.16 14.34 -6.04
N GLY A 538 27.84 13.51 -6.83
CA GLY A 538 28.67 12.44 -6.28
C GLY A 538 27.84 11.55 -5.34
N PRO A 539 28.32 11.24 -4.13
CA PRO A 539 27.59 10.41 -3.16
C PRO A 539 26.50 11.17 -2.38
N LEU A 540 26.41 12.51 -2.51
CA LEU A 540 25.55 13.33 -1.68
C LEU A 540 24.20 13.58 -2.37
N VAL A 541 23.13 13.22 -1.67
CA VAL A 541 21.77 13.67 -1.94
C VAL A 541 21.59 15.05 -1.32
N TYR A 542 20.90 15.95 -2.03
CA TYR A 542 20.64 17.31 -1.60
C TYR A 542 19.17 17.51 -1.20
N CYS A 543 18.92 18.45 -0.30
CA CYS A 543 17.59 18.91 0.07
C CYS A 543 17.51 20.44 0.06
N ALA A 544 16.30 20.96 -0.15
CA ALA A 544 16.00 22.36 0.10
C ALA A 544 15.54 22.53 1.56
N GLU A 545 16.06 23.54 2.26
CA GLU A 545 15.57 23.95 3.57
C GLU A 545 15.02 25.39 3.51
N MET A 546 13.96 25.65 4.27
CA MET A 546 13.38 26.99 4.43
C MET A 546 14.36 28.01 5.05
N ALA A 547 15.41 27.54 5.73
CA ALA A 547 16.47 28.40 6.25
C ALA A 547 17.27 29.13 5.15
N ASP A 548 17.32 28.58 3.92
CA ASP A 548 18.02 29.18 2.78
C ASP A 548 17.09 29.86 1.77
N ASN A 549 15.79 29.59 1.87
CA ASN A 549 14.80 29.87 0.85
C ASN A 549 13.58 30.59 1.45
N SER A 550 13.10 31.65 0.80
CA SER A 550 11.83 32.25 1.21
C SER A 550 10.67 31.27 0.99
N SER A 551 9.62 31.38 1.80
CA SER A 551 8.40 30.56 1.65
C SER A 551 7.84 30.60 0.23
N ALA A 552 7.88 31.76 -0.42
CA ALA A 552 7.41 31.94 -1.79
C ALA A 552 8.21 31.12 -2.81
N ILE A 553 9.54 31.07 -2.68
CA ILE A 553 10.37 30.26 -3.58
C ILE A 553 10.22 28.78 -3.24
N PHE A 554 10.33 28.41 -1.96
CA PHE A 554 10.25 27.03 -1.50
C PHE A 554 8.95 26.35 -1.97
N ASN A 555 7.80 27.02 -1.85
CA ASN A 555 6.50 26.44 -2.20
C ASN A 555 6.16 26.50 -3.70
N SER A 556 6.91 27.23 -4.52
CA SER A 556 6.55 27.45 -5.93
C SER A 556 7.66 27.12 -6.93
N PHE A 557 8.78 26.59 -6.46
CA PHE A 557 9.85 26.13 -7.33
C PHE A 557 9.47 24.79 -7.93
N GLN A 558 9.54 24.68 -9.26
CA GLN A 558 9.34 23.45 -10.00
C GLN A 558 10.53 23.24 -10.91
N THR A 559 11.10 22.04 -10.90
CA THR A 559 12.17 21.65 -11.82
C THR A 559 11.60 21.44 -13.23
N THR A 560 12.39 21.84 -14.23
CA THR A 560 12.14 21.61 -15.67
C THR A 560 13.39 21.01 -16.32
N PRO A 561 13.30 20.43 -17.54
CA PRO A 561 14.48 19.96 -18.30
C PRO A 561 15.56 21.04 -18.52
N GLU A 562 15.18 22.33 -18.49
CA GLU A 562 16.07 23.49 -18.61
C GLU A 562 16.64 23.98 -17.27
N THR A 563 16.34 23.31 -16.16
CA THR A 563 16.89 23.66 -14.85
C THR A 563 18.41 23.63 -14.90
N THR A 564 19.03 24.73 -14.48
CA THR A 564 20.48 24.86 -14.42
C THR A 564 20.96 24.82 -12.98
N PHE A 565 22.16 24.29 -12.78
CA PHE A 565 22.75 24.11 -11.45
C PHE A 565 24.05 24.89 -11.33
N GLU A 566 24.17 25.65 -10.24
CA GLU A 566 25.41 26.35 -9.86
C GLU A 566 25.88 25.84 -8.50
N GLU A 567 27.14 25.39 -8.45
CA GLU A 567 27.80 24.98 -7.22
C GLU A 567 28.42 26.20 -6.51
N GLY A 568 28.34 26.21 -5.18
CA GLY A 568 29.00 27.25 -4.39
C GLY A 568 29.40 26.76 -3.01
N GLU A 569 30.65 27.00 -2.64
CA GLU A 569 31.13 26.76 -1.28
C GLU A 569 30.54 27.77 -0.29
N VAL A 570 30.11 27.27 0.86
CA VAL A 570 29.65 28.11 1.97
C VAL A 570 30.32 27.69 3.26
N SER A 571 30.88 28.66 4.00
CA SER A 571 31.59 28.40 5.27
C SER A 571 30.69 27.95 6.41
N MET A 572 29.37 28.10 6.27
CA MET A 572 28.40 27.61 7.25
C MET A 572 28.31 26.09 7.24
N LEU A 573 27.71 25.50 8.27
CA LEU A 573 27.49 24.04 8.36
C LEU A 573 28.79 23.22 8.24
N GLY A 574 29.92 23.79 8.68
CA GLY A 574 31.23 23.11 8.65
C GLY A 574 31.96 23.16 7.31
N GLY A 575 31.52 24.00 6.36
CA GLY A 575 32.15 24.10 5.04
C GLY A 575 31.54 23.09 4.05
N ILE A 576 30.33 23.39 3.56
CA ILE A 576 29.62 22.52 2.62
C ILE A 576 29.60 23.11 1.21
N HIS A 577 29.41 22.25 0.20
CA HIS A 577 29.08 22.66 -1.16
C HIS A 577 27.56 22.77 -1.28
N ARG A 578 27.06 23.97 -1.56
CA ARG A 578 25.64 24.25 -1.83
C ARG A 578 25.37 24.14 -3.33
N ILE A 579 24.20 23.66 -3.70
CA ILE A 579 23.71 23.69 -5.08
C ILE A 579 22.61 24.76 -5.17
N THR A 580 22.67 25.60 -6.21
CA THR A 580 21.58 26.52 -6.55
C THR A 580 20.94 26.04 -7.84
N ALA A 581 19.70 25.56 -7.75
CA ALA A 581 18.89 25.19 -8.90
C ALA A 581 18.16 26.44 -9.41
N THR A 582 18.30 26.75 -10.70
CA THR A 582 17.69 27.94 -11.32
C THR A 582 16.85 27.56 -12.53
N THR A 583 15.58 27.96 -12.51
CA THR A 583 14.65 27.83 -13.63
C THR A 583 13.61 28.95 -13.58
N ASN A 584 13.14 29.42 -14.75
CA ASN A 584 12.12 30.47 -14.86
C ASN A 584 12.41 31.74 -14.02
N GLY A 585 13.68 32.09 -13.84
CA GLY A 585 14.10 33.24 -13.02
C GLY A 585 13.97 33.06 -11.51
N LYS A 586 13.57 31.87 -11.03
CA LYS A 586 13.57 31.47 -9.62
C LYS A 586 14.84 30.70 -9.31
N ALA A 587 15.40 30.90 -8.13
CA ALA A 587 16.60 30.21 -7.66
C ALA A 587 16.32 29.55 -6.31
N LEU A 588 16.40 28.22 -6.26
CA LEU A 588 16.26 27.41 -5.05
C LEU A 588 17.65 26.97 -4.59
N ARG A 589 17.93 27.20 -3.31
CA ARG A 589 19.20 26.84 -2.68
C ARG A 589 19.06 25.52 -1.92
N MET A 590 20.00 24.63 -2.14
CA MET A 590 19.98 23.28 -1.61
C MET A 590 21.30 22.93 -0.92
N ILE A 591 21.20 22.21 0.19
CA ILE A 591 22.34 21.72 0.97
C ILE A 591 22.36 20.19 0.97
N PRO A 592 23.49 19.53 1.29
CA PRO A 592 23.50 18.08 1.47
C PRO A 592 22.49 17.65 2.52
N TYR A 593 21.76 16.57 2.26
CA TYR A 593 20.68 16.05 3.11
C TYR A 593 21.14 15.89 4.55
N TYR A 594 22.31 15.30 4.80
CA TYR A 594 22.82 15.09 6.17
C TYR A 594 22.92 16.38 7.00
N ALA A 595 23.06 17.55 6.36
CA ALA A 595 23.32 18.83 7.02
C ALA A 595 22.04 19.54 7.48
N TRP A 596 20.86 19.05 7.10
CA TRP A 596 19.57 19.63 7.48
C TRP A 596 19.35 19.67 8.99
N GLU A 597 18.46 20.54 9.46
CA GLU A 597 18.09 20.77 10.86
C GLU A 597 19.23 21.23 11.79
N ASN A 598 20.38 21.64 11.26
CA ASN A 598 21.46 22.25 12.05
C ASN A 598 21.28 23.76 12.30
N ARG A 599 20.13 24.33 11.93
CA ARG A 599 19.83 25.77 11.94
C ARG A 599 18.41 26.03 12.47
N SER A 600 17.79 27.15 12.09
CA SER A 600 16.40 27.45 12.44
C SER A 600 15.45 26.37 11.90
N ALA A 601 14.51 25.93 12.73
CA ALA A 601 13.41 25.06 12.33
C ALA A 601 12.65 25.65 11.12
N GLY A 602 12.24 24.78 10.20
CA GLY A 602 11.50 25.14 9.01
C GLY A 602 11.33 23.95 8.09
N LYS A 603 10.61 24.16 6.98
CA LYS A 603 10.34 23.11 6.01
C LYS A 603 11.61 22.55 5.36
N MET A 604 11.57 21.28 4.98
CA MET A 604 12.63 20.59 4.24
C MET A 604 12.01 19.65 3.21
N MET A 605 12.59 19.55 2.01
CA MET A 605 12.20 18.57 0.98
C MET A 605 13.43 18.06 0.21
N VAL A 606 13.49 16.75 -0.03
CA VAL A 606 14.48 16.10 -0.91
C VAL A 606 13.96 16.02 -2.34
N TRP A 607 12.72 15.56 -2.51
CA TRP A 607 12.05 15.43 -3.79
C TRP A 607 11.40 16.77 -4.17
N LEU A 608 11.95 17.41 -5.20
CA LEU A 608 11.44 18.66 -5.74
C LEU A 608 10.37 18.38 -6.77
N HIS A 609 9.27 19.10 -6.72
CA HIS A 609 8.24 19.03 -7.75
C HIS A 609 8.83 19.40 -9.12
N ASN A 610 8.45 18.71 -10.19
CA ASN A 610 8.71 19.10 -11.56
C ASN A 610 7.47 19.76 -12.20
N GLU A 611 7.55 20.10 -13.49
CA GLU A 611 6.43 20.66 -14.25
C GLU A 611 5.21 19.75 -14.38
N ASP A 612 5.40 18.43 -14.29
CA ASP A 612 4.36 17.42 -14.32
C ASP A 612 3.82 17.07 -12.94
N TYR A 613 4.42 17.54 -11.84
CA TYR A 613 3.98 17.22 -10.47
C TYR A 613 2.49 17.46 -10.28
N ASP A 614 1.99 18.56 -10.82
CA ASP A 614 0.59 18.90 -10.80
C ASP A 614 -0.28 17.89 -11.59
N ASN A 615 0.22 17.22 -12.61
CA ASN A 615 -0.56 16.21 -13.33
C ASN A 615 -0.81 14.98 -12.44
N TYR A 616 0.15 14.62 -11.59
CA TYR A 616 0.08 13.44 -10.71
C TYR A 616 -0.55 13.75 -9.34
N HIS A 617 -0.29 14.94 -8.79
CA HIS A 617 -0.57 15.28 -7.39
C HIS A 617 -1.58 16.42 -7.21
N LYS A 618 -2.03 17.08 -8.27
CA LYS A 618 -3.00 18.17 -8.15
C LYS A 618 -4.39 17.59 -7.91
N SER A 619 -4.93 17.89 -6.73
CA SER A 619 -6.36 18.07 -6.60
C SER A 619 -6.75 19.32 -7.39
N VAL A 620 -7.46 19.19 -8.50
CA VAL A 620 -8.14 20.35 -9.09
C VAL A 620 -9.27 20.73 -8.14
N THR A 621 -8.98 21.66 -7.22
CA THR A 621 -10.02 22.35 -6.47
C THR A 621 -10.72 23.28 -7.45
N LEU A 622 -11.99 23.00 -7.74
CA LEU A 622 -12.82 23.94 -8.48
C LEU A 622 -12.80 25.30 -7.76
N ASN A 623 -12.51 26.35 -8.52
CA ASN A 623 -12.46 27.72 -8.03
C ASN A 623 -13.82 28.04 -7.37
N PRO A 624 -13.88 28.49 -6.10
CA PRO A 624 -15.15 28.76 -5.38
C PRO A 624 -16.01 29.86 -6.03
N SER A 625 -15.54 30.46 -7.12
CA SER A 625 -16.25 31.41 -7.97
C SER A 625 -17.10 30.79 -9.08
N VAL A 626 -16.88 29.52 -9.44
CA VAL A 626 -17.75 28.75 -10.37
C VAL A 626 -18.84 28.02 -9.60
N VAL A 627 -18.58 27.72 -8.32
CA VAL A 627 -19.48 27.07 -7.37
C VAL A 627 -19.72 28.04 -6.20
N THR A 628 -20.29 29.22 -6.48
CA THR A 628 -20.55 30.21 -5.43
C THR A 628 -21.76 29.77 -4.60
N ASN A 629 -21.50 28.99 -3.55
CA ASN A 629 -21.97 29.20 -2.18
C ASN A 629 -21.27 28.16 -1.28
N ASP A 630 -21.25 28.35 0.03
CA ASP A 630 -20.71 27.38 0.98
C ASP A 630 -21.55 26.09 0.98
N TRP A 631 -21.20 25.15 0.10
CA TRP A 631 -21.99 23.95 -0.17
C TRP A 631 -21.74 22.92 0.93
N GLY A 632 -22.82 22.49 1.58
CA GLY A 632 -22.87 21.40 2.55
C GLY A 632 -23.85 20.28 2.12
N TYR A 633 -23.54 19.46 1.11
CA TYR A 633 -24.28 18.23 0.76
C TYR A 633 -24.54 17.25 1.94
N GLN A 634 -25.53 16.41 1.78
CA GLN A 634 -25.83 15.20 2.57
C GLN A 634 -26.62 14.32 1.60
N TYR A 635 -26.10 13.15 1.22
CA TYR A 635 -26.79 12.13 0.38
C TYR A 635 -27.23 12.63 -1.02
N GLY A 636 -26.43 12.34 -2.06
CA GLY A 636 -26.66 12.78 -3.43
C GLY A 636 -26.04 11.85 -4.49
N ASN A 637 -26.27 12.12 -5.79
CA ASN A 637 -25.69 11.36 -6.90
C ASN A 637 -24.74 12.21 -7.76
N LEU A 638 -23.69 11.57 -8.26
CA LEU A 638 -22.88 12.05 -9.38
C LEU A 638 -23.09 11.09 -10.55
N ILE A 639 -23.70 11.56 -11.63
CA ILE A 639 -24.07 10.70 -12.78
C ILE A 639 -23.50 11.30 -14.07
N PRO A 640 -22.47 10.68 -14.67
CA PRO A 640 -22.01 11.02 -16.01
C PRO A 640 -22.99 10.48 -17.06
N LEU A 641 -23.52 11.35 -17.90
CA LEU A 641 -24.55 11.04 -18.89
C LEU A 641 -24.42 11.95 -20.13
N ASP A 642 -24.47 11.35 -21.32
CA ASP A 642 -24.60 12.09 -22.57
C ASP A 642 -26.08 12.41 -22.85
N MET A 643 -26.53 13.56 -22.32
CA MET A 643 -27.93 14.00 -22.41
C MET A 643 -28.26 14.67 -23.74
N LYS A 644 -27.24 15.05 -24.51
CA LYS A 644 -27.35 15.75 -25.81
C LYS A 644 -27.19 14.82 -27.01
N ASN A 645 -26.88 13.56 -26.78
CA ASN A 645 -26.49 12.60 -27.80
C ASN A 645 -25.37 13.14 -28.72
N ASP A 646 -24.42 13.90 -28.20
CA ASP A 646 -23.33 14.53 -28.96
C ASP A 646 -21.98 13.81 -28.82
N GLY A 647 -21.93 12.78 -27.98
CA GLY A 647 -20.77 11.91 -27.77
C GLY A 647 -19.90 12.39 -26.62
N GLN A 648 -20.25 13.51 -25.99
CA GLN A 648 -19.58 14.06 -24.84
C GLN A 648 -20.49 13.95 -23.62
N GLN A 649 -19.97 13.39 -22.52
CA GLN A 649 -20.77 13.25 -21.30
C GLN A 649 -20.86 14.58 -20.56
N GLN A 650 -22.05 14.85 -20.02
CA GLN A 650 -22.28 15.88 -19.02
C GLN A 650 -22.32 15.23 -17.64
N LEU A 651 -22.11 16.02 -16.58
CA LEU A 651 -22.15 15.52 -15.20
C LEU A 651 -23.38 16.09 -14.49
N LEU A 652 -24.32 15.21 -14.15
CA LEU A 652 -25.48 15.54 -13.33
C LEU A 652 -25.11 15.41 -11.85
N ILE A 653 -25.33 16.47 -11.09
CA ILE A 653 -25.11 16.53 -9.64
C ILE A 653 -26.46 16.81 -8.95
N SER A 654 -26.80 16.00 -7.94
CA SER A 654 -27.98 16.17 -7.11
C SER A 654 -27.64 16.00 -5.63
N GLY A 655 -28.34 16.71 -4.73
CA GLY A 655 -28.21 16.45 -3.30
C GLY A 655 -28.98 17.42 -2.38
N TRP A 656 -29.01 17.07 -1.10
CA TRP A 656 -29.67 17.84 -0.04
C TRP A 656 -28.65 18.62 0.80
N PHE A 657 -28.99 19.84 1.26
CA PHE A 657 -28.07 20.71 2.00
C PHE A 657 -28.69 21.26 3.28
N LYS A 658 -27.90 21.35 4.34
CA LYS A 658 -28.28 22.04 5.58
C LYS A 658 -27.30 23.18 5.86
N TYR A 659 -27.76 24.43 5.73
CA TYR A 659 -26.96 25.60 6.11
C TYR A 659 -27.76 26.49 7.07
N GLY A 660 -27.37 26.48 8.34
CA GLY A 660 -28.11 27.23 9.37
C GLY A 660 -29.56 26.71 9.53
N THR A 661 -30.53 27.62 9.53
CA THR A 661 -31.97 27.29 9.71
C THR A 661 -32.72 27.02 8.41
N GLU A 662 -32.07 27.15 7.25
CA GLU A 662 -32.67 26.88 5.92
C GLU A 662 -32.05 25.62 5.29
N THR A 663 -32.88 24.84 4.60
CA THR A 663 -32.50 23.58 3.92
C THR A 663 -32.69 23.74 2.40
N PRO A 664 -31.69 24.27 1.67
CA PRO A 664 -31.76 24.34 0.21
C PRO A 664 -31.58 22.95 -0.43
N ARG A 665 -32.28 22.70 -1.54
CA ARG A 665 -32.22 21.48 -2.37
C ARG A 665 -31.60 21.88 -3.71
N TYR A 666 -30.60 21.15 -4.22
CA TYR A 666 -29.85 21.56 -5.42
C TYR A 666 -29.68 20.44 -6.45
N SER A 667 -29.97 20.76 -7.70
CA SER A 667 -29.63 19.94 -8.85
C SER A 667 -28.98 20.83 -9.91
N VAL A 668 -27.88 20.37 -10.49
CA VAL A 668 -27.12 21.09 -11.52
C VAL A 668 -26.60 20.12 -12.57
N ILE A 669 -26.51 20.61 -13.81
CA ILE A 669 -25.79 19.93 -14.88
C ILE A 669 -24.50 20.71 -15.13
N LEU A 670 -23.37 20.00 -15.08
CA LEU A 670 -22.09 20.54 -15.55
C LEU A 670 -21.85 20.09 -16.99
N GLU A 671 -21.47 21.03 -17.84
CA GLU A 671 -21.12 20.76 -19.23
C GLU A 671 -19.64 21.07 -19.49
N PRO A 672 -18.91 20.20 -20.19
CA PRO A 672 -17.53 20.45 -20.59
C PRO A 672 -17.45 21.36 -21.82
N ASP A 673 -16.44 22.22 -21.84
CA ASP A 673 -15.97 22.95 -23.02
C ASP A 673 -14.75 22.24 -23.65
N GLU A 674 -14.37 22.63 -24.88
CA GLU A 674 -13.24 22.06 -25.65
C GLU A 674 -11.86 22.16 -24.95
N GLY A 675 -11.74 22.88 -23.83
CA GLY A 675 -10.51 23.09 -23.08
C GLY A 675 -10.44 22.44 -21.69
N GLY A 676 -11.34 21.49 -21.38
CA GLY A 676 -11.37 20.78 -20.08
C GLY A 676 -11.94 21.60 -18.92
N THR A 677 -12.52 22.77 -19.20
CA THR A 677 -13.29 23.57 -18.24
C THR A 677 -14.76 23.16 -18.28
N TRP A 678 -15.41 23.13 -17.11
CA TRP A 678 -16.82 22.76 -16.98
C TRP A 678 -17.66 23.94 -16.51
N HIS A 679 -18.85 24.10 -17.10
CA HIS A 679 -19.76 25.19 -16.83
C HIS A 679 -21.09 24.69 -16.28
N GLU A 680 -21.60 25.37 -15.26
CA GLU A 680 -22.90 25.08 -14.65
C GLU A 680 -24.07 25.56 -15.53
N LYS A 681 -25.06 24.69 -15.69
CA LYS A 681 -26.40 25.02 -16.18
C LYS A 681 -27.46 24.70 -15.13
N THR A 682 -28.49 25.54 -15.08
CA THR A 682 -29.66 25.32 -14.23
C THR A 682 -30.31 23.98 -14.55
N SER A 683 -30.57 23.16 -13.53
CA SER A 683 -31.24 21.88 -13.72
C SER A 683 -32.68 22.06 -14.20
N PRO A 684 -33.14 21.24 -15.16
CA PRO A 684 -34.51 21.28 -15.66
C PRO A 684 -35.53 20.65 -14.69
N PHE A 685 -35.10 20.04 -13.59
CA PHE A 685 -35.96 19.40 -12.61
C PHE A 685 -35.65 19.84 -11.18
N VAL A 686 -36.68 19.85 -10.35
CA VAL A 686 -36.58 20.08 -8.90
C VAL A 686 -36.28 18.73 -8.24
N ILE A 687 -35.52 18.72 -7.15
CA ILE A 687 -35.28 17.54 -6.33
C ILE A 687 -35.77 17.77 -4.90
N GLY A 688 -36.14 16.69 -4.21
CA GLY A 688 -36.58 16.65 -2.82
C GLY A 688 -35.47 16.31 -1.84
N ASP A 689 -35.84 15.84 -0.66
CA ASP A 689 -34.87 15.42 0.37
C ASP A 689 -34.31 14.03 0.03
N ARG A 690 -32.98 13.88 0.15
CA ARG A 690 -32.20 12.65 -0.13
C ARG A 690 -32.60 12.01 -1.48
N PRO A 691 -32.35 12.70 -2.61
CA PRO A 691 -32.74 12.18 -3.91
C PRO A 691 -31.89 10.97 -4.31
N SER A 692 -32.52 10.00 -4.98
CA SER A 692 -31.83 8.94 -5.73
C SER A 692 -32.28 9.03 -7.20
N LEU A 693 -31.34 8.99 -8.13
CA LEU A 693 -31.60 9.10 -9.57
C LEU A 693 -31.14 7.83 -10.31
N SER A 694 -31.96 7.35 -11.24
CA SER A 694 -31.59 6.24 -12.13
C SER A 694 -31.84 6.65 -13.60
N PRO A 695 -30.79 6.74 -14.44
CA PRO A 695 -30.92 7.08 -15.85
C PRO A 695 -31.28 5.84 -16.68
N CYS A 696 -32.27 5.98 -17.57
CA CYS A 696 -32.66 4.92 -18.49
C CYS A 696 -33.55 5.47 -19.62
N ASP A 697 -33.49 4.89 -20.82
CA ASP A 697 -34.51 5.07 -21.87
C ASP A 697 -35.75 4.25 -21.53
N ILE A 698 -36.72 4.86 -20.82
CA ILE A 698 -37.90 4.15 -20.30
C ILE A 698 -39.02 4.04 -21.34
N ASP A 699 -38.96 4.84 -22.40
CA ASP A 699 -39.97 4.90 -23.44
C ASP A 699 -39.55 4.39 -24.81
N GLY A 700 -38.27 4.02 -24.94
CA GLY A 700 -37.71 3.36 -26.11
C GLY A 700 -37.47 4.32 -27.27
N ASP A 701 -37.38 5.62 -27.02
CA ASP A 701 -37.16 6.64 -28.06
C ASP A 701 -35.66 6.84 -28.42
N GLY A 702 -34.77 6.18 -27.69
CA GLY A 702 -33.33 6.23 -27.87
C GLY A 702 -32.66 7.38 -27.13
N ASN A 703 -33.37 8.21 -26.38
CA ASN A 703 -32.81 9.24 -25.53
C ASN A 703 -32.77 8.76 -24.07
N MET A 704 -31.79 9.24 -23.31
CA MET A 704 -31.69 8.88 -21.89
C MET A 704 -32.69 9.70 -21.07
N ASP A 705 -33.61 9.01 -20.38
CA ASP A 705 -34.53 9.60 -19.41
C ASP A 705 -33.94 9.52 -18.00
N ILE A 706 -34.60 10.21 -17.05
CA ILE A 706 -34.21 10.22 -15.64
C ILE A 706 -35.42 9.92 -14.77
N VAL A 707 -35.31 8.91 -13.91
CA VAL A 707 -36.29 8.62 -12.84
C VAL A 707 -35.75 9.15 -11.52
N ILE A 708 -36.56 9.93 -10.80
CA ILE A 708 -36.18 10.56 -9.53
C ILE A 708 -37.00 9.96 -8.38
N PHE A 709 -36.31 9.47 -7.35
CA PHE A 709 -36.85 9.00 -6.07
C PHE A 709 -36.49 10.00 -4.95
N GLU A 710 -37.38 10.23 -3.98
CA GLU A 710 -37.19 11.21 -2.90
C GLU A 710 -38.00 10.93 -1.62
N GLN A 711 -37.43 11.30 -0.46
CA GLN A 711 -37.93 10.96 0.88
C GLN A 711 -39.18 11.74 1.34
N THR A 712 -39.34 13.02 0.94
CA THR A 712 -40.47 13.89 1.36
C THR A 712 -41.24 14.48 0.17
N GLY A 713 -42.53 14.15 0.09
CA GLY A 713 -43.37 14.39 -1.09
C GLY A 713 -44.09 15.71 -1.11
N ASN A 714 -43.53 16.75 -1.73
CA ASN A 714 -44.38 17.90 -2.10
C ASN A 714 -44.01 18.70 -3.36
N THR A 715 -42.97 18.39 -4.15
CA THR A 715 -42.67 19.24 -5.33
C THR A 715 -41.96 18.60 -6.55
N SER A 716 -41.35 17.40 -6.49
CA SER A 716 -40.32 17.02 -7.47
C SER A 716 -40.40 15.61 -8.08
N ASP A 717 -41.04 14.64 -7.41
CA ASP A 717 -41.15 13.24 -7.84
C ASP A 717 -41.64 13.03 -9.28
N GLY A 718 -40.98 12.15 -10.03
CA GLY A 718 -41.44 11.75 -11.36
C GLY A 718 -40.38 11.18 -12.30
N ILE A 719 -40.85 10.88 -13.51
CA ILE A 719 -40.07 10.39 -14.63
C ILE A 719 -39.93 11.55 -15.61
N TYR A 720 -38.70 11.83 -16.05
CA TYR A 720 -38.36 12.96 -16.91
C TYR A 720 -37.81 12.43 -18.23
N ARG A 721 -38.59 12.58 -19.30
CA ARG A 721 -38.22 12.18 -20.65
C ARG A 721 -37.12 13.06 -21.20
N GLY A 722 -36.02 12.49 -21.67
CA GLY A 722 -34.95 13.21 -22.36
C GLY A 722 -35.37 13.57 -23.79
N ASN A 723 -35.18 14.83 -24.20
CA ASN A 723 -35.50 15.27 -25.57
C ASN A 723 -34.31 15.12 -26.53
N GLY A 724 -33.17 14.59 -26.06
CA GLY A 724 -31.94 14.38 -26.85
C GLY A 724 -31.13 15.64 -27.15
N ASP A 725 -31.47 16.79 -26.55
CA ASP A 725 -30.78 18.08 -26.69
C ASP A 725 -30.29 18.66 -25.35
N GLY A 726 -30.26 17.81 -24.31
CA GLY A 726 -29.98 18.20 -22.93
C GLY A 726 -31.19 18.76 -22.17
N THR A 727 -32.38 18.83 -22.77
CA THR A 727 -33.63 19.23 -22.09
C THR A 727 -34.52 18.03 -21.74
N PHE A 728 -35.39 18.20 -20.74
CA PHE A 728 -36.25 17.14 -20.23
C PHE A 728 -37.72 17.55 -20.14
N THR A 729 -38.61 16.59 -20.39
CA THR A 729 -40.07 16.75 -20.29
C THR A 729 -40.62 15.85 -19.19
N LYS A 730 -41.26 16.42 -18.16
CA LYS A 730 -41.88 15.60 -17.10
C LYS A 730 -43.01 14.73 -17.65
N MET A 731 -42.95 13.43 -17.39
CA MET A 731 -43.98 12.46 -17.74
C MET A 731 -45.03 12.35 -16.63
N GLY A 732 -46.28 12.08 -17.02
CA GLY A 732 -47.33 11.68 -16.09
C GLY A 732 -47.20 10.21 -15.70
N VAL A 733 -47.47 9.87 -14.44
CA VAL A 733 -47.48 8.48 -13.97
C VAL A 733 -48.91 8.08 -13.62
N ARG A 734 -49.37 6.94 -14.15
CA ARG A 734 -50.68 6.38 -13.83
C ARG A 734 -50.54 4.96 -13.27
N PHE A 735 -50.84 4.80 -11.99
CA PHE A 735 -50.91 3.48 -11.36
C PHE A 735 -52.21 2.76 -11.72
N MET A 736 -52.11 1.50 -12.16
CA MET A 736 -53.28 0.65 -12.40
C MET A 736 -53.81 0.12 -11.05
N SER A 737 -55.13 0.23 -10.79
CA SER A 737 -55.72 -0.12 -9.49
C SER A 737 -55.54 -1.62 -9.13
N PRO A 738 -54.95 -1.96 -7.98
CA PRO A 738 -54.78 -3.34 -7.53
C PRO A 738 -55.88 -3.68 -6.51
N ARG A 739 -56.96 -4.36 -6.92
CA ARG A 739 -57.85 -5.03 -5.96
C ARG A 739 -57.71 -6.55 -5.94
N GLU A 740 -56.96 -7.13 -6.87
CA GLU A 740 -56.73 -8.57 -6.90
C GLU A 740 -55.38 -8.90 -6.27
N GLY A 741 -55.41 -9.64 -5.15
CA GLY A 741 -54.21 -10.27 -4.56
C GLY A 741 -53.65 -9.67 -3.27
N LEU A 742 -54.18 -8.54 -2.77
CA LEU A 742 -53.70 -7.97 -1.50
C LEU A 742 -54.27 -8.74 -0.30
N PRO A 743 -53.44 -9.14 0.69
CA PRO A 743 -53.95 -9.48 2.00
C PRO A 743 -54.61 -8.23 2.63
N SER A 744 -55.69 -8.43 3.38
CA SER A 744 -56.63 -7.38 3.84
C SER A 744 -56.04 -6.37 4.84
N ASN A 745 -54.74 -6.43 5.10
CA ASN A 745 -54.00 -5.63 6.07
C ASN A 745 -53.32 -4.38 5.49
N PHE A 746 -53.15 -4.25 4.17
CA PHE A 746 -52.54 -3.05 3.56
C PHE A 746 -53.55 -1.90 3.44
N THR A 747 -53.22 -0.73 4.03
CA THR A 747 -54.06 0.47 4.01
C THR A 747 -53.61 1.58 3.06
N THR A 748 -52.43 1.45 2.43
CA THR A 748 -51.84 2.43 1.50
C THR A 748 -51.52 1.81 0.14
N HIS A 749 -51.62 2.60 -0.93
CA HIS A 749 -51.35 2.20 -2.31
C HIS A 749 -50.38 3.21 -2.95
N PHE A 750 -49.61 2.79 -3.95
CA PHE A 750 -48.92 3.76 -4.82
C PHE A 750 -49.94 4.70 -5.48
N THR A 751 -49.87 5.98 -5.12
CA THR A 751 -50.61 7.08 -5.77
C THR A 751 -49.68 8.05 -6.49
N THR A 752 -48.40 8.08 -6.08
CA THR A 752 -47.30 8.93 -6.57
C THR A 752 -45.98 8.15 -6.39
N LEU A 753 -44.89 8.62 -7.00
CA LEU A 753 -43.53 8.13 -6.67
C LEU A 753 -42.93 8.87 -5.47
N ALA A 754 -43.62 9.89 -4.94
CA ALA A 754 -43.24 10.58 -3.72
C ALA A 754 -43.17 9.66 -2.50
N GLY A 755 -42.16 9.87 -1.64
CA GLY A 755 -41.97 9.11 -0.42
C GLY A 755 -41.31 7.75 -0.64
N VAL A 756 -40.60 7.60 -1.76
CA VAL A 756 -39.73 6.46 -2.08
C VAL A 756 -38.29 6.88 -1.81
N LEU A 757 -37.57 6.12 -0.99
CA LEU A 757 -36.21 6.45 -0.54
C LEU A 757 -35.17 6.32 -1.65
N ALA A 758 -35.23 5.20 -2.39
CA ALA A 758 -34.30 4.85 -3.44
C ALA A 758 -34.94 3.83 -4.39
N GLY A 759 -34.36 3.66 -5.57
CA GLY A 759 -34.84 2.74 -6.58
C GLY A 759 -33.86 2.57 -7.73
N ASP A 760 -34.08 1.54 -8.54
CA ASP A 760 -33.33 1.25 -9.76
C ASP A 760 -34.28 0.72 -10.85
N ILE A 761 -33.78 0.55 -12.06
CA ILE A 761 -34.56 0.23 -13.26
C ILE A 761 -33.98 -1.00 -13.94
N ALA A 762 -34.83 -1.98 -14.23
CA ALA A 762 -34.53 -3.18 -15.00
C ALA A 762 -35.80 -3.71 -15.66
N ASP A 763 -35.69 -4.60 -16.63
CA ASP A 763 -36.83 -5.35 -17.16
C ASP A 763 -36.99 -6.62 -16.29
N PHE A 764 -37.92 -6.63 -15.34
CA PHE A 764 -38.04 -7.72 -14.36
C PHE A 764 -38.84 -8.91 -14.90
N ASN A 765 -39.57 -8.75 -16.01
CA ASN A 765 -40.40 -9.81 -16.58
C ASN A 765 -39.99 -10.18 -18.02
N ASN A 766 -38.90 -9.60 -18.53
CA ASN A 766 -38.37 -9.74 -19.87
C ASN A 766 -39.44 -9.53 -20.95
N ASP A 767 -40.34 -8.55 -20.75
CA ASP A 767 -41.37 -8.17 -21.73
C ASP A 767 -40.91 -7.06 -22.70
N GLY A 768 -39.70 -6.55 -22.50
CA GLY A 768 -39.07 -5.50 -23.29
C GLY A 768 -39.35 -4.09 -22.78
N LEU A 769 -40.21 -3.92 -21.77
CA LEU A 769 -40.48 -2.64 -21.14
C LEU A 769 -39.69 -2.52 -19.84
N MET A 770 -39.09 -1.35 -19.62
CA MET A 770 -38.32 -1.10 -18.40
C MET A 770 -39.25 -0.89 -17.21
N ASP A 771 -39.03 -1.67 -16.15
CA ASP A 771 -39.75 -1.63 -14.89
C ASP A 771 -38.95 -0.89 -13.81
N ILE A 772 -39.62 -0.50 -12.72
CA ILE A 772 -39.00 0.27 -11.64
C ILE A 772 -39.09 -0.50 -10.33
N VAL A 773 -37.96 -0.77 -9.67
CA VAL A 773 -37.96 -1.17 -8.26
C VAL A 773 -37.89 0.08 -7.39
N ALA A 774 -38.82 0.20 -6.44
CA ALA A 774 -38.95 1.35 -5.57
C ALA A 774 -39.06 0.92 -4.11
N ILE A 775 -38.21 1.47 -3.23
CA ILE A 775 -38.24 1.21 -1.79
C ILE A 775 -38.94 2.34 -1.05
N GLY A 776 -39.97 1.98 -0.28
CA GLY A 776 -40.77 2.95 0.46
C GLY A 776 -40.07 3.53 1.69
N HIS A 777 -40.37 4.80 2.00
CA HIS A 777 -40.07 5.47 3.26
C HIS A 777 -41.37 5.81 4.01
N GLN A 778 -41.38 5.68 5.34
CA GLN A 778 -42.57 5.89 6.17
C GLN A 778 -43.76 5.02 5.72
N THR A 779 -44.91 5.63 5.42
CA THR A 779 -46.15 4.89 5.08
C THR A 779 -46.18 4.36 3.63
N SER A 780 -45.11 4.57 2.86
CA SER A 780 -45.01 4.16 1.47
C SER A 780 -44.59 2.69 1.36
N PRO A 781 -45.24 1.91 0.48
CA PRO A 781 -44.87 0.51 0.27
C PRO A 781 -43.62 0.36 -0.60
N THR A 782 -42.90 -0.77 -0.44
CA THR A 782 -41.87 -1.23 -1.39
C THR A 782 -42.53 -2.10 -2.47
N ALA A 783 -42.18 -1.90 -3.74
CA ALA A 783 -42.72 -2.69 -4.85
C ALA A 783 -41.81 -2.67 -6.08
N VAL A 784 -42.03 -3.66 -6.94
CA VAL A 784 -41.67 -3.57 -8.36
C VAL A 784 -42.87 -3.01 -9.11
N LEU A 785 -42.65 -1.94 -9.86
CA LEU A 785 -43.65 -1.24 -10.63
C LEU A 785 -43.52 -1.68 -12.09
N ILE A 786 -44.33 -2.68 -12.48
CA ILE A 786 -44.27 -3.25 -13.82
C ILE A 786 -44.85 -2.27 -14.83
N ASN A 787 -44.08 -1.95 -15.86
CA ASN A 787 -44.47 -1.07 -16.95
C ASN A 787 -45.52 -1.76 -17.83
N GLN A 788 -46.58 -1.03 -18.16
CA GLN A 788 -47.71 -1.54 -18.96
C GLN A 788 -47.85 -0.72 -20.25
N GLY A 789 -46.77 -0.06 -20.63
CA GLY A 789 -46.68 0.78 -21.80
C GLY A 789 -47.04 2.24 -21.54
N ILE A 790 -46.66 3.07 -22.50
CA ILE A 790 -46.80 4.51 -22.46
C ILE A 790 -47.88 4.94 -23.46
N THR A 791 -48.71 5.92 -23.07
CA THR A 791 -49.73 6.48 -23.95
C THR A 791 -49.66 8.00 -23.90
N GLY A 792 -49.19 8.61 -25.00
CA GLY A 792 -48.88 10.04 -25.02
C GLY A 792 -47.67 10.34 -24.13
N ASN A 793 -47.84 11.21 -23.14
CA ASN A 793 -46.80 11.56 -22.14
C ASN A 793 -47.10 10.93 -20.77
N VAL A 794 -47.80 9.78 -20.73
CA VAL A 794 -48.19 9.10 -19.49
C VAL A 794 -47.77 7.65 -19.51
N ILE A 795 -46.95 7.24 -18.54
CA ILE A 795 -46.59 5.84 -18.30
C ILE A 795 -47.63 5.16 -17.40
N LYS A 796 -47.95 3.90 -17.69
CA LYS A 796 -48.84 3.09 -16.87
C LYS A 796 -48.01 2.08 -16.10
N LEU A 797 -48.11 2.11 -14.77
CA LEU A 797 -47.37 1.21 -13.89
C LEU A 797 -48.34 0.32 -13.11
N LYS A 798 -48.01 -0.97 -13.00
CA LYS A 798 -48.70 -1.95 -12.18
C LYS A 798 -47.84 -2.31 -10.97
N PRO A 799 -48.18 -1.85 -9.77
CA PRO A 799 -47.42 -2.20 -8.58
C PRO A 799 -47.56 -3.69 -8.24
N ILE A 800 -46.43 -4.35 -8.06
CA ILE A 800 -46.29 -5.67 -7.50
C ILE A 800 -45.57 -5.55 -6.16
N TYR A 801 -46.36 -5.64 -5.11
CA TYR A 801 -45.86 -5.66 -3.75
C TYR A 801 -45.32 -7.06 -3.48
N PHE A 802 -44.03 -7.18 -3.23
CA PHE A 802 -43.46 -8.42 -2.72
C PHE A 802 -43.44 -8.34 -1.20
N ASP A 803 -44.00 -9.37 -0.57
CA ASP A 803 -44.10 -9.53 0.88
C ASP A 803 -42.68 -9.57 1.45
N SER A 804 -42.22 -8.48 2.05
CA SER A 804 -41.10 -8.57 2.97
C SER A 804 -41.63 -9.42 4.13
N GLY A 805 -41.30 -10.71 4.18
CA GLY A 805 -41.73 -11.68 5.20
C GLY A 805 -41.29 -11.34 6.63
N ILE A 806 -41.57 -10.13 7.08
CA ILE A 806 -41.18 -9.45 8.30
C ILE A 806 -42.42 -8.70 8.81
N THR A 807 -43.49 -9.45 9.02
CA THR A 807 -44.31 -9.21 10.20
C THR A 807 -44.44 -10.55 10.88
N ASP A 808 -43.96 -10.67 12.11
CA ASP A 808 -44.50 -11.70 12.99
C ASP A 808 -45.95 -11.23 13.28
N PRO A 809 -46.99 -11.95 12.80
CA PRO A 809 -48.37 -11.51 12.94
C PRO A 809 -48.81 -11.35 14.40
N GLU A 810 -48.04 -11.88 15.34
CA GLU A 810 -48.27 -11.75 16.78
C GLU A 810 -47.47 -10.62 17.44
N ARG A 811 -46.31 -10.21 16.92
CA ARG A 811 -45.51 -9.10 17.48
C ARG A 811 -45.86 -7.72 16.91
N ASP A 812 -46.29 -7.64 15.65
CA ASP A 812 -46.47 -6.37 14.95
C ASP A 812 -47.96 -5.95 14.85
N LYS A 813 -48.61 -5.79 16.01
CA LYS A 813 -49.96 -5.20 16.13
C LYS A 813 -49.90 -3.89 16.90
N VAL A 814 -50.34 -2.81 16.27
CA VAL A 814 -50.57 -1.51 16.93
C VAL A 814 -52.07 -1.37 17.17
N ASP A 815 -52.50 -1.30 18.43
CA ASP A 815 -53.92 -1.17 18.82
C ASP A 815 -54.87 -2.20 18.16
N GLY A 816 -54.40 -3.44 17.96
CA GLY A 816 -55.18 -4.50 17.33
C GLY A 816 -55.32 -4.39 15.80
N LYS A 817 -54.56 -3.49 15.16
CA LYS A 817 -54.43 -3.40 13.69
C LYS A 817 -53.06 -3.90 13.23
N PRO A 818 -52.98 -4.59 12.08
CA PRO A 818 -51.72 -5.07 11.53
C PRO A 818 -50.80 -3.91 11.13
N TYR A 819 -49.51 -4.03 11.45
CA TYR A 819 -48.45 -3.11 11.01
C TYR A 819 -48.28 -3.17 9.48
N THR A 820 -48.00 -2.04 8.85
CA THR A 820 -47.96 -1.90 7.38
C THR A 820 -46.59 -1.37 6.94
N GLY A 821 -45.60 -2.26 6.86
CA GLY A 821 -44.30 -2.01 6.21
C GLY A 821 -43.14 -1.60 7.13
N ARG A 822 -41.91 -1.96 6.75
CA ARG A 822 -40.65 -1.41 7.30
C ARG A 822 -40.45 0.03 6.80
N ASN A 823 -39.94 0.92 7.66
CA ASN A 823 -39.55 2.27 7.24
C ASN A 823 -38.05 2.28 6.96
N PHE A 824 -37.64 2.30 5.69
CA PHE A 824 -36.21 2.40 5.41
C PHE A 824 -35.71 3.83 5.60
N ASP A 825 -34.56 4.02 6.24
CA ASP A 825 -33.82 5.28 6.31
C ASP A 825 -32.42 5.05 5.71
N CYS A 826 -31.91 6.00 4.91
CA CYS A 826 -30.63 5.90 4.18
C CYS A 826 -30.38 4.54 3.48
N GLY A 827 -30.79 4.39 2.21
CA GLY A 827 -30.72 3.10 1.51
C GLY A 827 -30.26 3.18 0.06
N MET A 828 -29.66 2.09 -0.43
CA MET A 828 -29.23 1.87 -1.81
C MET A 828 -29.97 0.67 -2.39
N VAL A 829 -30.28 0.73 -3.69
CA VAL A 829 -30.98 -0.32 -4.45
C VAL A 829 -30.23 -0.57 -5.74
N PHE A 830 -30.05 -1.83 -6.08
CA PHE A 830 -29.46 -2.23 -7.35
C PHE A 830 -30.28 -3.34 -7.98
N ALA A 831 -30.54 -3.21 -9.28
CA ALA A 831 -31.13 -4.26 -10.09
C ALA A 831 -30.05 -4.85 -11.02
N GLN A 832 -29.71 -6.12 -10.78
CA GLN A 832 -28.71 -6.91 -11.53
C GLN A 832 -29.10 -8.39 -11.50
N ASP A 833 -28.70 -9.15 -12.51
CA ASP A 833 -28.85 -10.62 -12.53
C ASP A 833 -27.67 -11.26 -11.76
N PHE A 834 -27.91 -11.71 -10.53
CA PHE A 834 -26.84 -12.25 -9.67
C PHE A 834 -26.62 -13.76 -9.88
N ASN A 835 -27.60 -14.49 -10.38
CA ASN A 835 -27.52 -15.94 -10.56
C ASN A 835 -27.36 -16.35 -12.05
N ASN A 836 -27.22 -15.37 -12.95
CA ASN A 836 -27.11 -15.52 -14.40
C ASN A 836 -28.29 -16.33 -15.00
N ASP A 837 -29.50 -16.19 -14.46
CA ASP A 837 -30.70 -16.87 -14.97
C ASP A 837 -31.44 -16.08 -16.07
N GLY A 838 -30.95 -14.87 -16.37
CA GLY A 838 -31.46 -13.98 -17.40
C GLY A 838 -32.58 -13.05 -16.91
N PHE A 839 -32.91 -13.04 -15.63
CA PHE A 839 -33.87 -12.12 -15.04
C PHE A 839 -33.19 -11.22 -14.00
N ALA A 840 -33.53 -9.94 -14.00
CA ALA A 840 -32.96 -9.02 -13.01
C ALA A 840 -33.44 -9.37 -11.59
N ASP A 841 -32.50 -9.43 -10.66
CA ASP A 841 -32.72 -9.57 -9.21
C ASP A 841 -32.61 -8.20 -8.51
N ILE A 842 -32.82 -8.17 -7.20
CA ILE A 842 -32.79 -6.93 -6.41
C ILE A 842 -31.86 -7.08 -5.20
N LEU A 843 -30.88 -6.17 -5.08
CA LEU A 843 -30.11 -5.94 -3.86
C LEU A 843 -30.61 -4.69 -3.15
N ILE A 844 -30.82 -4.80 -1.84
CA ILE A 844 -31.23 -3.70 -0.95
C ILE A 844 -30.23 -3.60 0.20
N SER A 845 -29.66 -2.42 0.44
CA SER A 845 -28.88 -2.13 1.64
C SER A 845 -29.39 -0.85 2.29
N ALA A 846 -29.92 -0.92 3.52
CA ALA A 846 -30.59 0.22 4.18
C ALA A 846 -30.77 0.04 5.70
N ASN A 847 -31.13 1.11 6.42
CA ASN A 847 -31.56 1.05 7.83
C ASN A 847 -33.07 0.93 7.98
N ASN A 848 -33.54 0.31 9.07
CA ASN A 848 -34.94 0.35 9.49
C ASN A 848 -35.17 1.35 10.62
N TRP A 849 -36.15 2.23 10.44
CA TRP A 849 -36.63 3.12 11.48
C TRP A 849 -37.90 2.55 12.13
N ASN A 850 -37.77 1.93 13.30
CA ASN A 850 -38.94 1.52 14.09
C ASN A 850 -39.42 2.67 15.01
N ARG A 851 -40.63 3.18 14.79
CA ARG A 851 -41.12 4.42 15.42
C ARG A 851 -41.60 4.29 16.88
N GLN A 852 -41.64 3.09 17.47
CA GLN A 852 -42.32 2.88 18.78
C GLN A 852 -41.42 2.72 20.01
N ASN A 853 -40.14 2.41 19.84
CA ASN A 853 -39.19 2.41 20.95
C ASN A 853 -38.20 3.54 20.70
N TYR A 854 -38.30 4.62 21.48
CA TYR A 854 -37.21 5.60 21.57
C TYR A 854 -35.88 4.96 22.05
N ASP A 855 -35.92 3.68 22.47
CA ASP A 855 -34.81 2.81 22.88
C ASP A 855 -34.55 1.58 21.95
N ALA A 856 -35.18 1.43 20.77
CA ALA A 856 -34.88 0.29 19.87
C ALA A 856 -34.07 0.73 18.65
N ASP A 857 -32.77 0.46 18.74
CA ASP A 857 -31.91 -0.17 17.74
C ASP A 857 -32.25 0.10 16.26
N TRP A 858 -31.38 0.88 15.62
CA TRP A 858 -31.31 1.01 14.16
C TRP A 858 -30.92 -0.35 13.56
N GLU A 859 -31.91 -1.15 13.17
CA GLU A 859 -31.65 -2.42 12.47
C GLU A 859 -31.12 -2.13 11.06
N ARG A 860 -29.96 -2.70 10.73
CA ARG A 860 -29.26 -2.53 9.44
C ARG A 860 -29.48 -3.79 8.62
N TYR A 861 -29.78 -3.65 7.34
CA TYR A 861 -30.03 -4.80 6.47
C TYR A 861 -29.27 -4.71 5.16
N THR A 862 -28.77 -5.87 4.73
CA THR A 862 -28.36 -6.12 3.34
C THR A 862 -29.05 -7.39 2.87
N GLU A 863 -29.88 -7.27 1.83
CA GLU A 863 -30.80 -8.31 1.36
C GLU A 863 -30.75 -8.49 -0.16
N VAL A 864 -30.68 -9.74 -0.62
CA VAL A 864 -30.81 -10.10 -2.04
C VAL A 864 -32.12 -10.86 -2.27
N TYR A 865 -32.85 -10.44 -3.29
CA TYR A 865 -34.12 -11.00 -3.73
C TYR A 865 -33.98 -11.54 -5.16
N LEU A 866 -33.97 -12.86 -5.30
CA LEU A 866 -33.94 -13.53 -6.60
C LEU A 866 -35.30 -13.53 -7.26
N ASN A 867 -35.36 -13.10 -8.51
CA ASN A 867 -36.56 -13.09 -9.31
C ASN A 867 -36.84 -14.49 -9.88
N ASN A 868 -38.10 -14.92 -9.90
CA ASN A 868 -38.48 -16.21 -10.48
C ASN A 868 -38.81 -16.15 -11.98
N GLY A 869 -38.51 -15.02 -12.62
CA GLY A 869 -38.71 -14.74 -14.03
C GLY A 869 -40.12 -14.30 -14.43
N SER A 870 -41.05 -14.15 -13.48
CA SER A 870 -42.40 -13.63 -13.79
C SER A 870 -42.58 -12.15 -13.49
N GLY A 871 -41.52 -11.46 -13.04
CA GLY A 871 -41.55 -10.09 -12.50
C GLY A 871 -42.51 -9.92 -11.31
N THR A 872 -42.99 -11.03 -10.75
CA THR A 872 -44.08 -11.05 -9.77
C THR A 872 -43.83 -11.94 -8.57
N GLY A 873 -42.77 -12.76 -8.59
CA GLY A 873 -42.34 -13.55 -7.45
C GLY A 873 -40.85 -13.34 -7.19
N PHE A 874 -40.53 -12.90 -5.97
CA PHE A 874 -39.16 -12.68 -5.52
C PHE A 874 -38.89 -13.57 -4.31
N THR A 875 -37.79 -14.33 -4.37
CA THR A 875 -37.34 -15.21 -3.29
C THR A 875 -36.10 -14.61 -2.64
N ARG A 876 -36.17 -14.34 -1.35
CA ARG A 876 -35.05 -13.83 -0.58
C ARG A 876 -34.01 -14.92 -0.34
N THR A 877 -32.74 -14.70 -0.65
CA THR A 877 -31.67 -15.71 -0.53
C THR A 877 -30.51 -15.30 0.36
N TYR A 878 -30.16 -14.01 0.41
CA TYR A 878 -29.17 -13.49 1.34
C TYR A 878 -29.80 -12.50 2.31
N PHE A 879 -29.51 -12.66 3.60
CA PHE A 879 -29.96 -11.76 4.65
C PHE A 879 -28.87 -11.60 5.69
N ALA A 880 -28.32 -10.39 5.76
CA ALA A 880 -27.53 -9.95 6.89
C ALA A 880 -28.29 -8.90 7.71
N GLN A 881 -28.34 -9.13 9.02
CA GLN A 881 -28.94 -8.24 10.00
C GLN A 881 -28.05 -8.20 11.22
N SER A 882 -27.62 -7.01 11.62
CA SER A 882 -26.96 -6.81 12.92
C SER A 882 -28.01 -6.51 13.99
N TYR A 883 -28.14 -7.37 14.99
CA TYR A 883 -28.87 -7.06 16.23
C TYR A 883 -27.85 -6.89 17.39
N ASN A 884 -28.20 -6.09 18.39
CA ASN A 884 -27.37 -5.80 19.57
C ASN A 884 -26.43 -6.94 20.04
N GLU A 885 -25.13 -6.61 20.16
CA GLU A 885 -24.06 -7.14 21.04
C GLU A 885 -23.79 -8.66 21.16
N ASN A 886 -24.41 -9.56 20.40
CA ASN A 886 -24.08 -10.99 20.53
C ASN A 886 -22.88 -11.40 19.66
N GLU A 887 -21.84 -11.97 20.28
CA GLU A 887 -20.61 -12.45 19.63
C GLU A 887 -20.80 -13.47 18.49
N ASN A 888 -22.01 -14.03 18.34
CA ASN A 888 -22.38 -14.98 17.28
C ASN A 888 -22.82 -14.32 15.96
N ASP A 889 -23.09 -13.01 15.93
CA ASP A 889 -23.53 -12.30 14.70
C ASP A 889 -22.36 -11.93 13.76
N LYS A 890 -21.12 -12.32 14.09
CA LYS A 890 -19.91 -12.09 13.28
C LYS A 890 -19.92 -12.76 11.89
N GLN A 891 -20.97 -13.53 11.55
CA GLN A 891 -21.05 -14.30 10.30
C GLN A 891 -21.81 -13.59 9.17
N ASN A 892 -22.58 -12.54 9.45
CA ASN A 892 -23.44 -11.88 8.45
C ASN A 892 -23.21 -10.36 8.40
N PRO A 893 -22.42 -9.85 7.44
CA PRO A 893 -22.09 -8.43 7.34
C PRO A 893 -23.27 -7.59 6.83
N SER A 894 -23.70 -6.61 7.64
CA SER A 894 -24.68 -5.57 7.26
C SER A 894 -24.13 -4.19 7.58
N VAL A 895 -24.32 -3.22 6.70
CA VAL A 895 -23.78 -1.85 6.85
C VAL A 895 -24.86 -0.78 6.69
N SER A 896 -24.64 0.36 7.36
CA SER A 896 -25.45 1.58 7.21
C SER A 896 -24.61 2.78 6.83
N ASP A 897 -25.24 3.78 6.20
CA ASP A 897 -24.64 5.06 5.83
C ASP A 897 -23.27 4.84 5.17
N GLY A 898 -23.26 4.18 4.02
CA GLY A 898 -22.05 3.59 3.44
C GLY A 898 -22.12 3.40 1.93
N GLY A 899 -21.11 2.77 1.35
CA GLY A 899 -20.99 2.50 -0.08
C GLY A 899 -21.21 1.02 -0.41
N VAL A 900 -21.83 0.77 -1.56
CA VAL A 900 -21.98 -0.56 -2.15
C VAL A 900 -21.42 -0.53 -3.58
N ALA A 901 -20.61 -1.51 -3.94
CA ALA A 901 -20.12 -1.69 -5.30
C ALA A 901 -20.24 -3.16 -5.73
N ILE A 902 -20.83 -3.39 -6.91
CA ILE A 902 -21.13 -4.73 -7.43
C ILE A 902 -20.22 -4.99 -8.63
N ALA A 903 -19.49 -6.11 -8.59
CA ALA A 903 -18.66 -6.59 -9.69
C ALA A 903 -18.24 -8.04 -9.42
N ASP A 904 -17.73 -8.74 -10.43
CA ASP A 904 -17.07 -10.04 -10.25
C ASP A 904 -15.62 -9.81 -9.78
N TYR A 905 -15.37 -9.86 -8.47
CA TYR A 905 -14.06 -9.55 -7.89
C TYR A 905 -13.11 -10.77 -7.93
N ASN A 906 -13.64 -11.99 -8.01
CA ASN A 906 -12.86 -13.22 -7.98
C ASN A 906 -12.67 -13.87 -9.37
N GLY A 907 -13.34 -13.36 -10.40
CA GLY A 907 -13.28 -13.84 -11.78
C GLY A 907 -14.07 -15.12 -12.04
N ASP A 908 -15.03 -15.49 -11.19
CA ASP A 908 -15.80 -16.73 -11.34
C ASP A 908 -16.99 -16.62 -12.30
N GLY A 909 -17.27 -15.41 -12.80
CA GLY A 909 -18.36 -15.12 -13.72
C GLY A 909 -19.68 -14.81 -13.02
N PHE A 910 -19.71 -14.65 -11.70
CA PHE A 910 -20.88 -14.22 -10.95
C PHE A 910 -20.60 -12.90 -10.22
N LEU A 911 -21.62 -12.06 -10.12
CA LEU A 911 -21.47 -10.75 -9.48
C LEU A 911 -21.38 -10.91 -7.95
N ASP A 912 -20.32 -10.34 -7.38
CA ASP A 912 -20.05 -10.23 -5.95
C ASP A 912 -20.43 -8.83 -5.42
N ILE A 913 -20.38 -8.66 -4.10
CA ILE A 913 -20.77 -7.42 -3.42
C ILE A 913 -19.64 -6.92 -2.53
N PHE A 914 -19.19 -5.69 -2.77
CA PHE A 914 -18.38 -4.92 -1.81
C PHE A 914 -19.29 -4.03 -0.96
N LEU A 915 -19.13 -4.10 0.36
CA LEU A 915 -19.88 -3.35 1.35
C LEU A 915 -18.93 -2.55 2.24
N GLN A 916 -19.23 -1.28 2.46
CA GLN A 916 -18.49 -0.40 3.34
C GLN A 916 -19.48 0.46 4.13
N GLY A 917 -19.36 0.55 5.45
CA GLY A 917 -20.16 1.47 6.25
C GLY A 917 -20.09 1.21 7.76
N SER A 918 -20.99 1.81 8.51
CA SER A 918 -21.02 1.66 9.96
C SER A 918 -21.65 0.31 10.36
N GLY A 919 -21.09 -0.34 11.40
CA GLY A 919 -21.68 -1.47 12.17
C GLY A 919 -21.96 -1.10 13.64
N GLY A 920 -23.16 -1.37 14.17
CA GLY A 920 -23.49 -1.22 15.61
C GLY A 920 -23.46 0.19 16.26
N TYR A 921 -23.91 0.27 17.53
CA TYR A 921 -24.17 1.48 18.34
C TYR A 921 -22.89 2.04 19.00
N PHE A 922 -22.62 3.36 18.86
CA PHE A 922 -21.81 4.25 19.74
C PHE A 922 -20.50 3.78 20.44
N SER A 923 -19.86 2.67 20.09
CA SER A 923 -18.54 2.30 20.63
C SER A 923 -17.50 2.12 19.52
N TYR A 924 -16.65 3.13 19.36
CA TYR A 924 -15.25 3.24 18.90
C TYR A 924 -14.47 2.08 18.22
N TYR A 925 -15.05 0.92 17.88
CA TYR A 925 -14.25 -0.25 17.47
C TYR A 925 -14.78 -1.09 16.30
N TRP A 926 -16.03 -0.94 15.82
CA TRP A 926 -16.58 -1.89 14.83
C TRP A 926 -17.23 -1.21 13.61
N ASP A 927 -16.45 -0.57 12.75
CA ASP A 927 -16.89 -0.35 11.37
C ASP A 927 -16.48 -1.50 10.45
N HIS A 928 -17.15 -1.55 9.30
CA HIS A 928 -17.33 -2.77 8.53
C HIS A 928 -17.06 -2.50 7.05
N THR A 929 -15.99 -3.12 6.54
CA THR A 929 -15.72 -3.19 5.11
C THR A 929 -15.52 -4.65 4.72
N PHE A 930 -16.26 -5.14 3.73
CA PHE A 930 -16.32 -6.56 3.36
C PHE A 930 -16.44 -6.75 1.86
N VAL A 931 -15.89 -7.87 1.37
CA VAL A 931 -16.28 -8.47 0.09
C VAL A 931 -17.10 -9.70 0.40
N VAL A 932 -18.28 -9.79 -0.21
CA VAL A 932 -19.22 -10.89 -0.09
C VAL A 932 -19.29 -11.59 -1.44
N LEU A 933 -18.84 -12.84 -1.46
CA LEU A 933 -18.71 -13.65 -2.66
C LEU A 933 -20.01 -14.42 -2.96
N ASN A 934 -20.36 -14.49 -4.23
CA ASN A 934 -21.51 -15.24 -4.73
C ASN A 934 -21.07 -16.63 -5.24
N ASP A 935 -21.79 -17.69 -4.88
CA ASP A 935 -21.46 -19.05 -5.37
C ASP A 935 -22.09 -19.40 -6.72
N GLY A 936 -22.77 -18.43 -7.34
CA GLY A 936 -23.47 -18.54 -8.62
C GLY A 936 -24.89 -19.10 -8.53
N THR A 937 -25.37 -19.45 -7.34
CA THR A 937 -26.78 -19.84 -7.12
C THR A 937 -27.61 -18.71 -6.52
N GLY A 938 -27.02 -17.52 -6.38
CA GLY A 938 -27.59 -16.41 -5.63
C GLY A 938 -27.48 -16.61 -4.10
N HIS A 939 -26.59 -17.51 -3.68
CA HIS A 939 -26.15 -17.65 -2.30
C HIS A 939 -24.85 -16.87 -2.11
N PHE A 940 -24.84 -16.03 -1.08
CA PHE A 940 -23.74 -15.11 -0.80
C PHE A 940 -23.10 -15.45 0.54
N ALA A 941 -21.76 -15.44 0.58
CA ALA A 941 -20.99 -15.68 1.78
C ALA A 941 -19.86 -14.65 1.91
N PRO A 942 -19.57 -14.14 3.12
CA PRO A 942 -18.39 -13.31 3.32
C PRO A 942 -17.14 -14.08 2.91
N MET A 943 -16.19 -13.37 2.32
CA MET A 943 -14.87 -13.93 2.02
C MET A 943 -14.21 -14.54 3.26
N PRO A 944 -13.55 -15.72 3.16
CA PRO A 944 -12.87 -16.34 4.28
C PRO A 944 -11.83 -15.42 4.95
N TYR A 945 -11.72 -15.53 6.28
CA TYR A 945 -10.85 -14.68 7.09
C TYR A 945 -9.37 -14.73 6.68
N GLU A 946 -8.87 -15.91 6.31
CA GLU A 946 -7.47 -16.13 5.92
C GLU A 946 -7.10 -15.48 4.58
N ASP A 947 -8.09 -15.33 3.69
CA ASP A 947 -7.95 -14.59 2.43
C ASP A 947 -8.12 -13.07 2.67
N PHE A 948 -8.93 -12.71 3.67
CA PHE A 948 -9.17 -11.32 4.10
C PHE A 948 -8.02 -10.70 4.93
N ASP A 949 -7.17 -11.48 5.61
CA ASP A 949 -6.02 -10.96 6.36
C ASP A 949 -4.92 -10.37 5.43
N ARG A 950 -4.98 -10.71 4.14
CA ARG A 950 -4.16 -10.09 3.08
C ARG A 950 -4.75 -8.79 2.56
N LEU A 951 -6.05 -8.59 2.73
CA LEU A 951 -6.72 -7.32 2.53
C LEU A 951 -6.49 -6.46 3.78
N VAL A 952 -5.59 -5.48 3.70
CA VAL A 952 -5.40 -4.43 4.73
C VAL A 952 -6.64 -3.49 4.83
N ILE A 953 -7.82 -3.96 4.43
CA ILE A 953 -9.08 -3.22 4.48
C ILE A 953 -9.61 -3.10 5.93
N ARG A 954 -9.24 -4.02 6.83
CA ARG A 954 -9.76 -4.06 8.21
C ARG A 954 -9.30 -2.91 9.11
N ASN A 955 -8.19 -2.23 8.78
CA ASN A 955 -7.61 -1.17 9.61
C ASN A 955 -7.98 0.25 9.13
N TRP A 956 -8.81 0.38 8.09
CA TRP A 956 -9.22 1.68 7.55
C TRP A 956 -10.70 1.65 7.21
N ASN A 957 -11.46 1.58 8.28
CA ASN A 957 -12.89 1.71 8.29
C ASN A 957 -13.30 3.07 7.78
N SER A 958 -14.23 3.15 6.83
CA SER A 958 -14.72 4.43 6.35
C SER A 958 -16.24 4.47 6.41
N THR A 959 -16.82 5.46 7.08
CA THR A 959 -18.27 5.58 7.30
C THR A 959 -18.84 6.80 6.59
N SER A 960 -20.14 6.78 6.29
CA SER A 960 -20.82 7.80 5.49
C SER A 960 -20.12 7.98 4.12
N GLY A 961 -19.85 6.86 3.44
CA GLY A 961 -18.98 6.82 2.27
C GLY A 961 -19.69 6.57 0.94
N CYS A 962 -18.90 6.38 -0.10
CA CYS A 962 -19.34 5.81 -1.38
C CYS A 962 -18.26 4.86 -1.91
N ALA A 963 -18.67 3.90 -2.74
CA ALA A 963 -17.78 2.90 -3.33
C ALA A 963 -18.04 2.75 -4.83
N GLN A 964 -17.01 2.36 -5.59
CA GLN A 964 -17.03 2.06 -7.02
C GLN A 964 -16.19 0.82 -7.28
N ALA A 965 -16.62 0.01 -8.26
CA ALA A 965 -15.82 -1.06 -8.84
C ALA A 965 -15.34 -0.63 -10.23
N TYR A 966 -14.05 -0.77 -10.52
CA TYR A 966 -13.44 -0.33 -11.77
C TYR A 966 -12.09 -1.02 -11.98
N ASP A 967 -11.72 -1.39 -13.21
CA ASP A 967 -10.36 -1.85 -13.54
C ASP A 967 -9.44 -0.62 -13.74
N TRP A 968 -8.79 -0.16 -12.67
CA TRP A 968 -8.06 1.12 -12.62
C TRP A 968 -6.71 1.07 -13.34
N ASN A 969 -6.03 -0.08 -13.33
CA ASN A 969 -4.72 -0.25 -13.95
C ASN A 969 -4.79 -0.88 -15.37
N GLY A 970 -5.98 -1.30 -15.80
CA GLY A 970 -6.23 -1.89 -17.12
C GLY A 970 -5.74 -3.33 -17.26
N ASP A 971 -5.53 -4.06 -16.15
CA ASP A 971 -5.05 -5.44 -16.16
C ASP A 971 -6.17 -6.48 -16.36
N GLY A 972 -7.43 -6.03 -16.37
CA GLY A 972 -8.62 -6.85 -16.56
C GLY A 972 -9.18 -7.46 -15.27
N LEU A 973 -8.60 -7.16 -14.11
CA LEU A 973 -9.15 -7.46 -12.80
C LEU A 973 -9.91 -6.24 -12.27
N ILE A 974 -10.95 -6.48 -11.48
CA ILE A 974 -11.75 -5.39 -10.91
C ILE A 974 -11.11 -4.89 -9.62
N ASP A 975 -10.85 -3.58 -9.56
CA ASP A 975 -10.35 -2.85 -8.40
C ASP A 975 -11.50 -2.20 -7.61
N ILE A 976 -11.19 -1.82 -6.36
CA ILE A 976 -12.14 -1.16 -5.46
C ILE A 976 -11.69 0.27 -5.21
N ILE A 977 -12.59 1.22 -5.44
CA ILE A 977 -12.41 2.64 -5.10
C ILE A 977 -13.44 3.00 -4.05
N TYR A 978 -13.03 3.53 -2.90
CA TYR A 978 -13.99 3.99 -1.88
C TYR A 978 -13.50 5.19 -1.08
N GLN A 979 -14.42 5.93 -0.47
CA GLN A 979 -14.10 7.06 0.41
C GLN A 979 -15.13 7.24 1.52
N GLY A 980 -14.80 8.05 2.53
CA GLY A 980 -15.68 8.38 3.67
C GLY A 980 -14.87 8.82 4.90
N TRP A 981 -15.51 8.81 6.08
CA TRP A 981 -14.88 9.14 7.36
C TRP A 981 -14.10 7.97 7.94
N CYS A 982 -12.77 8.11 8.11
CA CYS A 982 -11.90 7.09 8.68
C CYS A 982 -11.69 7.27 10.20
N PRO A 983 -12.23 6.40 11.08
CA PRO A 983 -12.09 6.55 12.53
C PRO A 983 -10.65 6.34 13.03
N ASP A 984 -9.92 5.38 12.47
CA ASP A 984 -8.54 5.07 12.89
C ASP A 984 -7.57 6.22 12.63
N GLU A 985 -7.79 6.95 11.53
CA GLU A 985 -7.01 8.14 11.16
C GLU A 985 -7.64 9.44 11.68
N ASN A 986 -8.87 9.36 12.20
CA ASN A 986 -9.70 10.50 12.61
C ASN A 986 -9.78 11.61 11.53
N THR A 987 -9.94 11.22 10.26
CA THR A 987 -10.00 12.13 9.09
C THR A 987 -10.83 11.52 7.95
N GLN A 988 -11.33 12.33 7.01
CA GLN A 988 -11.95 11.84 5.79
C GLN A 988 -10.88 11.38 4.78
N THR A 989 -10.97 10.12 4.36
CA THR A 989 -10.00 9.49 3.47
C THR A 989 -10.69 8.75 2.32
N GLY A 990 -10.04 8.73 1.17
CA GLY A 990 -10.39 7.86 0.06
C GLY A 990 -9.22 7.01 -0.41
N TYR A 991 -9.54 5.86 -0.99
CA TYR A 991 -8.59 4.81 -1.35
C TYR A 991 -8.91 4.16 -2.69
N ILE A 992 -7.85 3.82 -3.44
CA ILE A 992 -7.89 2.87 -4.56
C ILE A 992 -7.15 1.62 -4.13
N TRP A 993 -7.82 0.48 -4.26
CA TRP A 993 -7.33 -0.85 -3.92
C TRP A 993 -7.27 -1.69 -5.18
N GLN A 994 -6.06 -1.97 -5.67
CA GLN A 994 -5.82 -2.77 -6.86
C GLN A 994 -5.87 -4.26 -6.57
N ASN A 995 -6.62 -5.01 -7.37
CA ASN A 995 -6.70 -6.46 -7.32
C ASN A 995 -5.51 -7.08 -8.05
N ASN A 996 -4.64 -7.77 -7.32
CA ASN A 996 -3.41 -8.37 -7.84
C ASN A 996 -3.49 -9.91 -7.93
N ALA A 997 -4.69 -10.47 -8.00
CA ALA A 997 -4.90 -11.91 -7.87
C ALA A 997 -4.43 -12.71 -9.10
N GLY A 998 -3.38 -13.52 -8.90
CA GLY A 998 -2.93 -14.57 -9.82
C GLY A 998 -3.76 -15.86 -9.76
N GLY A 999 -5.09 -15.77 -9.65
CA GLY A 999 -6.01 -16.92 -9.75
C GLY A 999 -6.28 -17.72 -8.46
N VAL A 1000 -6.17 -17.12 -7.27
CA VAL A 1000 -6.48 -17.79 -5.97
C VAL A 1000 -7.52 -16.99 -5.14
N GLY A 1001 -8.43 -16.29 -5.81
CA GLY A 1001 -9.32 -15.29 -5.18
C GLY A 1001 -8.65 -13.90 -5.11
N PRO A 1002 -9.43 -12.82 -4.86
CA PRO A 1002 -8.94 -11.46 -4.98
C PRO A 1002 -7.86 -11.13 -3.95
N ALA A 1003 -6.84 -10.37 -4.36
CA ALA A 1003 -5.73 -9.95 -3.50
C ALA A 1003 -5.50 -8.44 -3.65
N PHE A 1004 -6.17 -7.65 -2.81
CA PHE A 1004 -6.17 -6.21 -2.95
C PHE A 1004 -5.00 -5.55 -2.23
N ASN A 1005 -4.26 -4.68 -2.93
CA ASN A 1005 -3.25 -3.80 -2.35
C ASN A 1005 -3.69 -2.34 -2.48
N ARG A 1006 -3.47 -1.55 -1.44
CA ARG A 1006 -3.70 -0.11 -1.50
C ARG A 1006 -2.63 0.53 -2.37
N VAL A 1007 -3.04 1.22 -3.43
CA VAL A 1007 -2.10 1.83 -4.38
C VAL A 1007 -2.21 3.35 -4.43
N TYR A 1008 -3.33 3.90 -3.97
CA TYR A 1008 -3.53 5.34 -3.94
C TYR A 1008 -4.41 5.75 -2.76
N ARG A 1009 -4.05 6.88 -2.13
CA ARG A 1009 -4.78 7.49 -1.02
C ARG A 1009 -5.02 8.97 -1.32
N TRP A 1010 -6.23 9.45 -1.05
CA TRP A 1010 -6.55 10.87 -1.15
C TRP A 1010 -7.31 11.38 0.07
N ALA A 1011 -7.33 12.70 0.25
CA ALA A 1011 -8.21 13.36 1.21
C ALA A 1011 -9.67 13.22 0.72
N GLY A 1012 -10.41 12.30 1.33
CA GLY A 1012 -11.77 11.96 0.94
C GLY A 1012 -12.81 12.93 1.51
N GLY A 1013 -14.07 12.57 1.37
CA GLY A 1013 -15.19 13.24 2.05
C GLY A 1013 -16.15 12.23 2.65
N SER A 1014 -16.84 12.61 3.72
CA SER A 1014 -17.99 11.87 4.27
C SER A 1014 -19.29 12.37 3.65
N GLU A 1015 -20.39 11.63 3.78
CA GLU A 1015 -21.66 11.90 3.08
C GLU A 1015 -21.42 12.17 1.58
N ALA A 1016 -20.63 11.29 0.98
CA ALA A 1016 -19.96 11.52 -0.30
C ALA A 1016 -20.62 10.78 -1.47
N ALA A 1017 -20.32 11.26 -2.67
CA ALA A 1017 -20.60 10.58 -3.93
C ALA A 1017 -19.36 10.64 -4.81
N SER A 1018 -19.16 9.61 -5.63
CA SER A 1018 -18.07 9.51 -6.59
C SER A 1018 -18.58 9.01 -7.93
N CYS A 1019 -17.92 9.42 -9.01
CA CYS A 1019 -18.10 8.84 -10.34
C CYS A 1019 -16.79 8.88 -11.12
N LEU A 1020 -16.78 8.17 -12.26
CA LEU A 1020 -15.69 8.16 -13.22
C LEU A 1020 -16.18 8.81 -14.51
N VAL A 1021 -15.50 9.85 -14.97
CA VAL A 1021 -15.84 10.59 -16.19
C VAL A 1021 -14.55 11.07 -16.85
N ASP A 1022 -14.54 11.12 -18.18
CA ASP A 1022 -13.44 11.78 -18.91
C ASP A 1022 -13.58 13.30 -18.72
N TRP A 1023 -12.89 13.83 -17.71
CA TRP A 1023 -13.10 15.20 -17.26
C TRP A 1023 -12.39 16.19 -18.18
N ASN A 1024 -11.20 15.85 -18.66
CA ASN A 1024 -10.37 16.75 -19.45
C ASN A 1024 -10.49 16.51 -20.98
N GLY A 1025 -11.22 15.47 -21.40
CA GLY A 1025 -11.42 15.12 -22.82
C GLY A 1025 -10.23 14.40 -23.44
N ASP A 1026 -9.35 13.79 -22.65
CA ASP A 1026 -8.17 13.06 -23.13
C ASP A 1026 -8.44 11.58 -23.47
N GLY A 1027 -9.67 11.11 -23.23
CA GLY A 1027 -10.09 9.74 -23.47
C GLY A 1027 -9.78 8.76 -22.34
N LYS A 1028 -9.23 9.23 -21.22
CA LYS A 1028 -9.04 8.47 -19.97
C LYS A 1028 -10.15 8.82 -18.98
N LYS A 1029 -10.38 7.98 -17.97
CA LYS A 1029 -11.38 8.28 -16.94
C LYS A 1029 -10.74 8.93 -15.73
N ASP A 1030 -11.35 10.01 -15.25
CA ASP A 1030 -10.95 10.73 -14.05
C ASP A 1030 -11.92 10.44 -12.91
N LEU A 1031 -11.39 10.29 -11.69
CA LEU A 1031 -12.20 10.10 -10.50
C LEU A 1031 -12.67 11.47 -9.99
N VAL A 1032 -13.98 11.68 -10.01
CA VAL A 1032 -14.64 12.89 -9.50
C VAL A 1032 -15.32 12.57 -8.18
N ASN A 1033 -14.95 13.30 -7.13
CA ASN A 1033 -15.45 13.10 -5.77
C ASN A 1033 -16.10 14.37 -5.21
N ILE A 1034 -17.24 14.22 -4.54
CA ILE A 1034 -17.88 15.25 -3.72
C ILE A 1034 -18.18 14.70 -2.32
N GLY A 1035 -18.03 15.51 -1.27
CA GLY A 1035 -18.33 15.08 0.10
C GLY A 1035 -18.10 16.17 1.13
N LYS A 1036 -18.55 15.93 2.36
CA LYS A 1036 -18.37 16.75 3.56
C LYS A 1036 -16.96 16.54 4.11
N CYS A 1037 -16.28 17.63 4.43
CA CYS A 1037 -15.01 17.62 5.16
C CYS A 1037 -15.21 18.51 6.38
N GLU A 1038 -15.47 17.93 7.55
CA GLU A 1038 -15.30 18.61 8.83
C GLU A 1038 -13.88 18.33 9.30
N ASP A 1039 -13.07 19.39 9.40
CA ASP A 1039 -11.84 19.43 10.18
C ASP A 1039 -10.67 18.55 9.72
N ASN A 1040 -10.20 18.73 8.48
CA ASN A 1040 -8.75 18.66 8.24
C ASN A 1040 -8.14 19.93 8.85
N THR A 1041 -7.51 19.80 10.01
CA THR A 1041 -6.98 20.91 10.84
C THR A 1041 -5.85 21.76 10.22
N PHE A 1042 -5.70 21.81 8.89
CA PHE A 1042 -4.60 22.50 8.22
C PHE A 1042 -4.98 23.72 7.35
N LEU A 1043 -6.25 24.14 7.28
CA LEU A 1043 -6.62 25.40 6.61
C LEU A 1043 -7.49 26.28 7.51
N GLU A 1044 -6.82 27.20 8.20
CA GLU A 1044 -7.30 28.43 8.84
C GLU A 1044 -8.81 28.57 9.17
N GLY A 1045 -9.22 28.01 10.31
CA GLY A 1045 -10.02 28.74 11.31
C GLY A 1045 -11.41 29.28 10.94
N LYS A 1046 -12.11 28.71 9.96
CA LYS A 1046 -13.56 28.95 9.74
C LYS A 1046 -14.29 27.68 9.28
N PRO A 1047 -15.51 27.40 9.78
CA PRO A 1047 -16.28 26.23 9.35
C PRO A 1047 -17.03 26.56 8.06
N THR A 1048 -16.46 26.26 6.89
CA THR A 1048 -17.10 26.55 5.59
C THR A 1048 -16.62 25.63 4.47
N GLY A 1049 -17.54 24.84 3.87
CA GLY A 1049 -17.53 24.48 2.43
C GLY A 1049 -16.62 23.35 1.94
N ARG A 1050 -17.20 22.47 1.12
CA ARG A 1050 -16.67 21.19 0.60
C ARG A 1050 -15.66 21.30 -0.55
N THR A 1051 -14.79 20.29 -0.69
CA THR A 1051 -13.85 20.13 -1.82
C THR A 1051 -14.44 19.19 -2.87
N THR A 1052 -14.49 19.63 -4.13
CA THR A 1052 -14.51 18.71 -5.28
C THR A 1052 -13.05 18.34 -5.57
N ARG A 1053 -12.70 17.05 -5.50
CA ARG A 1053 -11.37 16.58 -5.90
C ARG A 1053 -11.53 15.76 -7.17
N ILE A 1054 -11.02 16.32 -8.26
CA ILE A 1054 -10.78 15.58 -9.51
C ILE A 1054 -9.38 14.98 -9.35
N THR A 1055 -9.28 13.67 -9.42
CA THR A 1055 -8.00 12.97 -9.57
C THR A 1055 -7.86 12.68 -11.04
N LEU A 1056 -6.93 13.39 -11.69
CA LEU A 1056 -6.61 13.16 -13.09
C LEU A 1056 -5.82 11.87 -13.19
N SER A 1057 -6.24 10.95 -14.05
CA SER A 1057 -5.60 9.63 -14.17
C SER A 1057 -4.49 9.64 -15.21
N ASP A 1058 -3.45 8.85 -14.98
CA ASP A 1058 -2.40 8.58 -15.97
C ASP A 1058 -2.64 7.26 -16.72
N GLU A 1059 -3.91 6.85 -16.81
CA GLU A 1059 -4.38 5.61 -17.41
C GLU A 1059 -3.91 5.45 -18.87
N ARG A 1060 -3.81 4.21 -19.37
CA ARG A 1060 -3.69 3.98 -20.81
C ARG A 1060 -5.03 4.30 -21.47
N ALA A 1061 -4.99 5.02 -22.60
CA ALA A 1061 -6.18 5.27 -23.41
C ALA A 1061 -6.95 3.97 -23.68
N THR A 1062 -8.27 4.03 -23.55
CA THR A 1062 -9.15 2.87 -23.61
C THR A 1062 -9.26 2.32 -25.04
N GLU A 1063 -8.73 1.13 -25.30
CA GLU A 1063 -9.09 0.38 -26.51
C GLU A 1063 -10.46 -0.27 -26.29
N GLN A 1064 -11.37 -0.14 -27.27
CA GLN A 1064 -12.68 -0.80 -27.19
C GLN A 1064 -12.50 -2.33 -27.13
N PRO A 1065 -13.25 -3.04 -26.28
CA PRO A 1065 -13.21 -4.50 -26.26
C PRO A 1065 -13.74 -5.08 -27.57
N ASN A 1066 -13.31 -6.31 -27.87
CA ASN A 1066 -13.81 -7.03 -29.04
C ASN A 1066 -15.32 -7.28 -28.95
N GLU A 1067 -15.97 -7.45 -30.11
CA GLU A 1067 -17.40 -7.75 -30.18
C GLU A 1067 -17.69 -9.21 -29.79
N PRO A 1068 -18.87 -9.50 -29.18
CA PRO A 1068 -19.38 -10.86 -29.06
C PRO A 1068 -19.46 -11.58 -30.41
N ARG A 1069 -19.55 -12.91 -30.40
CA ARG A 1069 -19.59 -13.72 -31.64
C ARG A 1069 -20.71 -14.73 -31.64
N ASN A 1070 -20.97 -15.32 -32.81
CA ASN A 1070 -21.93 -16.42 -32.98
C ASN A 1070 -23.32 -16.14 -32.39
N VAL A 1071 -23.81 -14.90 -32.58
CA VAL A 1071 -25.15 -14.51 -32.12
C VAL A 1071 -26.22 -15.34 -32.79
N SER A 1072 -27.20 -15.81 -32.02
CA SER A 1072 -28.33 -16.57 -32.54
C SER A 1072 -29.61 -16.32 -31.73
N ALA A 1073 -30.75 -16.40 -32.41
CA ALA A 1073 -32.08 -16.27 -31.82
C ALA A 1073 -32.91 -17.52 -32.13
N TYR A 1074 -33.52 -18.10 -31.10
CA TYR A 1074 -34.46 -19.20 -31.20
C TYR A 1074 -35.85 -18.73 -30.77
N VAL A 1075 -36.86 -18.90 -31.64
CA VAL A 1075 -38.22 -18.42 -31.41
C VAL A 1075 -39.16 -19.61 -31.22
N GLU A 1076 -39.91 -19.63 -30.12
CA GLU A 1076 -40.99 -20.58 -29.86
C GLU A 1076 -42.26 -19.83 -29.42
N GLY A 1077 -43.21 -19.67 -30.35
CA GLY A 1077 -44.41 -18.87 -30.10
C GLY A 1077 -44.05 -17.38 -29.92
N ASN A 1078 -44.28 -16.86 -28.71
CA ASN A 1078 -43.91 -15.51 -28.29
C ASN A 1078 -42.63 -15.43 -27.44
N MET A 1079 -41.99 -16.58 -27.16
CA MET A 1079 -40.72 -16.64 -26.43
C MET A 1079 -39.55 -16.62 -27.40
N VAL A 1080 -38.53 -15.84 -27.09
CA VAL A 1080 -37.30 -15.73 -27.88
C VAL A 1080 -36.10 -15.92 -26.97
N THR A 1081 -35.33 -16.97 -27.21
CA THR A 1081 -34.04 -17.21 -26.53
C THR A 1081 -32.91 -16.72 -27.42
N LEU A 1082 -32.15 -15.75 -26.90
CA LEU A 1082 -30.96 -15.20 -27.53
C LEU A 1082 -29.72 -15.85 -26.92
N SER A 1083 -28.70 -16.13 -27.73
CA SER A 1083 -27.42 -16.63 -27.25
C SER A 1083 -26.25 -16.11 -28.08
N TRP A 1084 -25.09 -15.98 -27.44
CA TRP A 1084 -23.85 -15.56 -28.07
C TRP A 1084 -22.65 -16.26 -27.41
N THR A 1085 -21.50 -16.17 -28.07
CA THR A 1085 -20.21 -16.53 -27.46
C THR A 1085 -19.49 -15.26 -27.03
N PRO A 1086 -18.80 -15.26 -25.88
CA PRO A 1086 -17.98 -14.14 -25.42
C PRO A 1086 -17.01 -13.62 -26.49
N ALA A 1087 -16.68 -12.34 -26.36
CA ALA A 1087 -15.68 -11.68 -27.19
C ALA A 1087 -14.28 -12.30 -27.02
N ASP A 1088 -13.46 -12.26 -28.06
CA ASP A 1088 -12.10 -12.78 -27.99
C ASP A 1088 -11.25 -11.99 -26.98
N GLY A 1089 -10.63 -12.69 -26.03
CA GLY A 1089 -9.81 -12.08 -24.98
C GLY A 1089 -10.60 -11.40 -23.86
N ALA A 1090 -11.93 -11.53 -23.83
CA ALA A 1090 -12.75 -11.00 -22.75
C ALA A 1090 -12.36 -11.63 -21.40
N PRO A 1091 -12.04 -10.81 -20.36
CA PRO A 1091 -11.93 -11.29 -18.99
C PRO A 1091 -13.23 -11.97 -18.52
N GLN A 1092 -13.13 -12.85 -17.51
CA GLN A 1092 -14.32 -13.52 -16.96
C GLN A 1092 -15.33 -12.54 -16.32
N SER A 1093 -14.86 -11.39 -15.87
CA SER A 1093 -15.66 -10.28 -15.31
C SER A 1093 -16.38 -9.42 -16.37
N THR A 1094 -16.30 -9.78 -17.66
CA THR A 1094 -16.95 -9.03 -18.75
C THR A 1094 -18.47 -9.15 -18.64
N THR A 1095 -19.15 -8.00 -18.61
CA THR A 1095 -20.61 -7.93 -18.57
C THR A 1095 -21.21 -7.68 -19.95
N TYR A 1096 -22.52 -7.91 -20.11
CA TYR A 1096 -23.20 -7.76 -21.40
C TYR A 1096 -24.43 -6.86 -21.36
N GLU A 1097 -24.70 -6.23 -22.51
CA GLU A 1097 -25.88 -5.39 -22.71
C GLU A 1097 -26.53 -5.69 -24.07
N LEU A 1098 -27.86 -5.67 -24.09
CA LEU A 1098 -28.69 -5.94 -25.26
C LEU A 1098 -29.54 -4.73 -25.64
N TYR A 1099 -29.87 -4.63 -26.92
CA TYR A 1099 -31.00 -3.83 -27.40
C TYR A 1099 -31.91 -4.67 -28.30
N PHE A 1100 -33.18 -4.29 -28.35
CA PHE A 1100 -34.11 -4.71 -29.39
C PHE A 1100 -34.65 -3.48 -30.10
N ARG A 1101 -34.90 -3.61 -31.40
CA ARG A 1101 -35.60 -2.61 -32.19
C ARG A 1101 -36.72 -3.31 -32.95
N ASN A 1102 -37.97 -2.94 -32.64
CA ASN A 1102 -39.12 -3.46 -33.38
C ASN A 1102 -39.25 -2.77 -34.75
N ALA A 1103 -40.19 -3.25 -35.57
CA ALA A 1103 -40.43 -2.69 -36.92
C ALA A 1103 -40.86 -1.21 -36.93
N ASP A 1104 -41.40 -0.70 -35.82
CA ASP A 1104 -41.80 0.71 -35.66
C ASP A 1104 -40.62 1.60 -35.22
N GLY A 1105 -39.44 1.01 -34.98
CA GLY A 1105 -38.24 1.71 -34.55
C GLY A 1105 -38.15 1.96 -33.05
N VAL A 1106 -39.12 1.46 -32.26
CA VAL A 1106 -39.10 1.56 -30.79
C VAL A 1106 -38.06 0.61 -30.23
N LEU A 1107 -37.23 1.12 -29.34
CA LEU A 1107 -36.24 0.34 -28.63
C LEU A 1107 -36.89 -0.38 -27.45
N LEU A 1108 -36.60 -1.67 -27.32
CA LEU A 1108 -36.92 -2.45 -26.13
C LEU A 1108 -35.63 -2.84 -25.43
N GLY A 1109 -35.69 -2.93 -24.11
CA GLY A 1109 -34.49 -2.86 -23.28
C GLY A 1109 -33.93 -1.42 -23.28
N CYS A 1110 -33.07 -1.12 -22.29
CA CYS A 1110 -32.57 0.21 -22.04
C CYS A 1110 -31.10 0.34 -22.49
N PRO A 1111 -30.81 0.47 -23.79
CA PRO A 1111 -29.44 0.58 -24.24
C PRO A 1111 -28.83 1.89 -23.73
N ARG A 1112 -27.88 1.76 -22.83
CA ARG A 1112 -27.01 2.83 -22.32
C ARG A 1112 -25.85 3.09 -23.29
N ALA A 1113 -25.99 2.70 -24.55
CA ALA A 1113 -25.03 2.89 -25.61
C ALA A 1113 -25.70 3.37 -26.90
N TYR A 1114 -24.89 3.92 -27.80
CA TYR A 1114 -25.30 4.21 -29.16
C TYR A 1114 -25.47 2.91 -29.95
N ILE A 1115 -26.63 2.72 -30.58
CA ILE A 1115 -26.95 1.49 -31.32
C ILE A 1115 -26.76 1.61 -32.84
N ASP A 1116 -26.54 2.82 -33.36
CA ASP A 1116 -26.34 3.09 -34.79
C ASP A 1116 -25.32 4.23 -35.02
N GLY A 1117 -24.83 4.32 -36.26
CA GLY A 1117 -23.96 5.40 -36.74
C GLY A 1117 -22.48 5.23 -36.35
N GLU A 1118 -21.68 6.26 -36.58
CA GLU A 1118 -20.22 6.25 -36.34
C GLU A 1118 -19.84 6.07 -34.86
N ARG A 1119 -20.81 6.22 -33.95
CA ARG A 1119 -20.62 6.11 -32.49
C ARG A 1119 -21.15 4.80 -31.91
N GLU A 1120 -21.64 3.89 -32.76
CA GLU A 1120 -22.16 2.58 -32.33
C GLU A 1120 -21.24 1.89 -31.32
N GLY A 1121 -21.81 1.38 -30.23
CA GLY A 1121 -21.11 0.74 -29.11
C GLY A 1121 -20.57 1.70 -28.05
N LYS A 1122 -20.42 3.00 -28.33
CA LYS A 1122 -19.99 3.97 -27.32
C LYS A 1122 -21.08 4.16 -26.26
N ARG A 1123 -20.67 4.34 -25.01
CA ARG A 1123 -21.57 4.48 -23.86
C ARG A 1123 -22.17 5.88 -23.78
N LYS A 1124 -23.49 5.95 -23.57
CA LYS A 1124 -24.21 7.16 -23.16
C LYS A 1124 -24.15 7.35 -21.65
N CYS A 1125 -24.05 6.26 -20.88
CA CYS A 1125 -23.91 6.25 -19.43
C CYS A 1125 -22.85 5.22 -19.03
N GLU A 1126 -21.93 5.61 -18.13
CA GLU A 1126 -20.80 4.79 -17.66
C GLU A 1126 -21.22 3.82 -16.56
N ASP A 1127 -21.74 2.66 -16.95
CA ASP A 1127 -22.12 1.59 -16.05
C ASP A 1127 -21.84 0.22 -16.69
N PHE A 1128 -21.73 -0.81 -15.84
CA PHE A 1128 -21.67 -2.20 -16.28
C PHE A 1128 -22.93 -2.60 -17.06
N GLY A 1129 -22.82 -3.66 -17.86
CA GLY A 1129 -23.96 -4.27 -18.53
C GLY A 1129 -24.95 -4.86 -17.52
N LYS A 1130 -26.25 -4.62 -17.73
CA LYS A 1130 -27.32 -5.05 -16.81
C LYS A 1130 -27.61 -6.55 -16.80
N LEU A 1131 -27.01 -7.33 -17.72
CA LEU A 1131 -27.20 -8.78 -17.81
C LEU A 1131 -26.11 -9.57 -17.08
N GLY A 1132 -25.23 -8.90 -16.34
CA GLY A 1132 -24.07 -9.56 -15.71
C GLY A 1132 -23.21 -10.27 -16.76
N CYS A 1133 -22.66 -11.43 -16.40
CA CYS A 1133 -21.76 -12.22 -17.26
C CYS A 1133 -22.50 -13.30 -18.08
N VAL A 1134 -23.83 -13.22 -18.20
CA VAL A 1134 -24.65 -14.22 -18.92
C VAL A 1134 -24.35 -14.22 -20.42
N THR A 1135 -24.55 -15.36 -21.08
CA THR A 1135 -24.37 -15.52 -22.54
C THR A 1135 -25.62 -16.03 -23.25
N THR A 1136 -26.73 -16.18 -22.52
CA THR A 1136 -28.02 -16.64 -23.04
C THR A 1136 -29.15 -16.05 -22.21
N VAL A 1137 -30.17 -15.49 -22.85
CA VAL A 1137 -31.33 -14.87 -22.17
C VAL A 1137 -32.61 -15.12 -22.95
N THR A 1138 -33.75 -15.20 -22.25
CA THR A 1138 -35.06 -15.44 -22.87
C THR A 1138 -36.03 -14.30 -22.60
N TYR A 1139 -36.63 -13.78 -23.66
CA TYR A 1139 -37.64 -12.72 -23.63
C TYR A 1139 -39.00 -13.21 -24.10
N THR A 1140 -40.07 -12.60 -23.59
CA THR A 1140 -41.43 -12.81 -24.08
C THR A 1140 -41.89 -11.57 -24.84
N LEU A 1141 -41.83 -11.61 -26.17
CA LEU A 1141 -42.07 -10.45 -27.02
C LEU A 1141 -43.39 -10.57 -27.79
N PRO A 1142 -44.05 -9.44 -28.13
CA PRO A 1142 -45.20 -9.45 -29.04
C PRO A 1142 -44.88 -10.01 -30.44
N ASP A 1143 -45.92 -10.39 -31.19
CA ASP A 1143 -45.79 -10.76 -32.60
C ASP A 1143 -45.20 -9.59 -33.41
N GLY A 1144 -44.13 -9.85 -34.14
CA GLY A 1144 -43.43 -8.79 -34.87
C GLY A 1144 -42.08 -9.20 -35.44
N GLN A 1145 -41.50 -8.30 -36.23
CA GLN A 1145 -40.10 -8.39 -36.66
C GLN A 1145 -39.22 -7.55 -35.74
N TYR A 1146 -38.10 -8.14 -35.34
CA TYR A 1146 -37.16 -7.52 -34.42
C TYR A 1146 -35.74 -7.58 -34.99
N GLU A 1147 -35.04 -6.47 -34.88
CA GLU A 1147 -33.59 -6.40 -34.88
C GLU A 1147 -33.12 -6.41 -33.43
N TRP A 1148 -32.00 -7.07 -33.15
CA TRP A 1148 -31.38 -7.04 -31.83
C TRP A 1148 -29.86 -6.98 -31.97
N GLY A 1149 -29.19 -6.57 -30.91
CA GLY A 1149 -27.74 -6.67 -30.83
C GLY A 1149 -27.26 -6.84 -29.40
N VAL A 1150 -26.06 -7.42 -29.27
CA VAL A 1150 -25.34 -7.60 -28.00
C VAL A 1150 -23.98 -6.94 -28.05
N GLN A 1151 -23.58 -6.27 -26.98
CA GLN A 1151 -22.22 -5.73 -26.80
C GLN A 1151 -21.59 -6.27 -25.51
N ALA A 1152 -20.27 -6.37 -25.52
CA ALA A 1152 -19.47 -6.63 -24.32
C ALA A 1152 -19.14 -5.30 -23.63
N VAL A 1153 -19.15 -5.29 -22.30
CA VAL A 1153 -18.75 -4.15 -21.45
C VAL A 1153 -17.69 -4.65 -20.47
N ASP A 1154 -16.49 -4.07 -20.55
CA ASP A 1154 -15.33 -4.49 -19.76
C ASP A 1154 -15.29 -3.87 -18.34
N GLY A 1155 -14.25 -4.22 -17.58
CA GLY A 1155 -13.99 -3.70 -16.23
C GLY A 1155 -13.80 -2.19 -16.14
N ARG A 1156 -13.48 -1.54 -17.27
CA ARG A 1156 -13.35 -0.08 -17.41
C ARG A 1156 -14.65 0.58 -17.88
N ARG A 1157 -15.74 -0.19 -17.93
CA ARG A 1157 -17.09 0.22 -18.35
C ARG A 1157 -17.17 0.64 -19.82
N VAL A 1158 -16.19 0.24 -20.64
CA VAL A 1158 -16.13 0.55 -22.07
C VAL A 1158 -16.89 -0.51 -22.85
N GLY A 1159 -17.75 -0.06 -23.77
CA GLY A 1159 -18.54 -0.94 -24.64
C GLY A 1159 -17.84 -1.29 -25.95
N SER A 1160 -18.00 -2.54 -26.41
CA SER A 1160 -17.72 -2.95 -27.79
C SER A 1160 -18.79 -2.41 -28.74
N LYS A 1161 -18.58 -2.53 -30.05
CA LYS A 1161 -19.71 -2.45 -31.00
C LYS A 1161 -20.72 -3.56 -30.76
N PHE A 1162 -21.95 -3.35 -31.23
CA PHE A 1162 -23.01 -4.36 -31.15
C PHE A 1162 -22.87 -5.40 -32.26
N THR A 1163 -22.90 -6.68 -31.88
CA THR A 1163 -23.09 -7.78 -32.82
C THR A 1163 -24.57 -8.02 -33.04
N LYS A 1164 -25.05 -7.83 -34.28
CA LYS A 1164 -26.48 -7.75 -34.60
C LYS A 1164 -27.07 -9.04 -35.15
N GLY A 1165 -28.36 -9.23 -34.92
CA GLY A 1165 -29.17 -10.29 -35.51
C GLY A 1165 -30.61 -9.85 -35.75
N THR A 1166 -31.40 -10.69 -36.41
CA THR A 1166 -32.83 -10.46 -36.62
C THR A 1166 -33.63 -11.74 -36.34
N PHE A 1167 -34.88 -11.59 -35.89
CA PHE A 1167 -35.82 -12.70 -35.74
C PHE A 1167 -37.26 -12.22 -35.95
N THR A 1168 -38.20 -13.17 -36.06
CA THR A 1168 -39.63 -12.89 -36.21
C THR A 1168 -40.41 -13.74 -35.22
N VAL A 1169 -41.25 -13.09 -34.41
CA VAL A 1169 -42.12 -13.72 -33.42
C VAL A 1169 -43.48 -14.00 -34.03
N GLY A 1170 -44.06 -15.20 -33.80
CA GLY A 1170 -45.38 -15.58 -34.30
C GLY A 1170 -45.44 -16.55 -35.51
N GLN A 1171 -44.31 -17.12 -35.98
CA GLN A 1171 -44.34 -18.27 -36.90
C GLN A 1171 -44.10 -19.59 -36.14
N SER A 1172 -45.16 -20.39 -35.94
CA SER A 1172 -45.01 -21.74 -35.41
C SER A 1172 -44.59 -22.71 -36.52
N ASP A 1173 -43.32 -23.08 -36.58
CA ASP A 1173 -42.92 -24.31 -37.27
C ASP A 1173 -43.25 -25.50 -36.34
N GLY A 1174 -44.17 -26.36 -36.79
CA GLY A 1174 -44.75 -27.44 -35.98
C GLY A 1174 -43.72 -28.45 -35.45
N ILE A 1175 -43.87 -28.83 -34.19
CA ILE A 1175 -43.04 -29.84 -33.51
C ILE A 1175 -43.72 -31.21 -33.62
N ASP A 1176 -43.02 -32.21 -34.15
CA ASP A 1176 -43.38 -33.64 -34.02
C ASP A 1176 -43.05 -34.14 -32.61
N GLU A 1177 -44.04 -34.63 -31.85
CA GLU A 1177 -43.82 -35.30 -30.55
C GLU A 1177 -43.11 -36.66 -30.74
N ILE A 1178 -42.05 -36.93 -29.97
CA ILE A 1178 -41.33 -38.22 -29.94
C ILE A 1178 -41.43 -38.82 -28.54
N GLU A 1179 -41.91 -40.07 -28.44
CA GLU A 1179 -42.04 -40.83 -27.20
C GLU A 1179 -40.68 -41.47 -26.80
N ILE A 1180 -40.14 -41.14 -25.61
CA ILE A 1180 -38.87 -41.68 -25.09
C ILE A 1180 -39.14 -42.86 -24.16
N THR A 1181 -38.47 -44.00 -24.37
CA THR A 1181 -38.62 -45.21 -23.51
C THR A 1181 -37.50 -45.33 -22.48
N ALA A 1182 -37.78 -46.02 -21.36
CA ALA A 1182 -36.95 -46.05 -20.14
C ALA A 1182 -35.54 -46.66 -20.28
N GLU A 1183 -35.15 -47.14 -21.45
CA GLU A 1183 -33.82 -47.71 -21.74
C GLU A 1183 -32.89 -46.72 -22.49
N GLU A 1184 -33.39 -45.54 -22.87
CA GLU A 1184 -32.63 -44.58 -23.69
C GLU A 1184 -31.83 -43.58 -22.83
N LYS A 1185 -30.52 -43.42 -23.15
CA LYS A 1185 -29.64 -42.45 -22.48
C LYS A 1185 -29.93 -41.03 -22.97
N MET A 1186 -30.24 -40.12 -22.05
CA MET A 1186 -30.38 -38.68 -22.32
C MET A 1186 -29.07 -37.95 -22.06
N TYR A 1187 -28.78 -36.96 -22.89
CA TYR A 1187 -27.63 -36.08 -22.74
C TYR A 1187 -28.10 -34.62 -22.69
N ASP A 1188 -27.46 -33.80 -21.88
CA ASP A 1188 -27.67 -32.34 -21.95
C ASP A 1188 -27.08 -31.76 -23.26
N LEU A 1189 -27.32 -30.47 -23.51
CA LEU A 1189 -26.79 -29.77 -24.70
C LEU A 1189 -25.25 -29.72 -24.76
N LEU A 1190 -24.58 -30.03 -23.65
CA LEU A 1190 -23.12 -30.10 -23.52
C LEU A 1190 -22.59 -31.54 -23.62
N GLY A 1191 -23.45 -32.54 -23.89
CA GLY A 1191 -23.07 -33.93 -24.12
C GLY A 1191 -22.85 -34.76 -22.85
N ARG A 1192 -23.28 -34.28 -21.67
CA ARG A 1192 -23.14 -34.98 -20.40
C ARG A 1192 -24.33 -35.92 -20.16
N PRO A 1193 -24.14 -37.17 -19.67
CA PRO A 1193 -25.26 -38.09 -19.44
C PRO A 1193 -26.14 -37.61 -18.28
N VAL A 1194 -27.46 -37.62 -18.46
CA VAL A 1194 -28.46 -37.22 -17.45
C VAL A 1194 -29.37 -38.41 -17.11
N ALA A 1195 -29.58 -38.66 -15.81
CA ALA A 1195 -30.49 -39.71 -15.34
C ALA A 1195 -31.92 -39.17 -15.17
N PRO A 1196 -32.97 -39.88 -15.63
CA PRO A 1196 -34.35 -39.45 -15.44
C PRO A 1196 -34.74 -39.52 -13.95
N GLN A 1197 -34.97 -38.37 -13.30
CA GLN A 1197 -35.50 -38.32 -11.93
C GLN A 1197 -37.03 -38.28 -11.93
N LYS A 1198 -37.68 -39.28 -11.33
CA LYS A 1198 -39.13 -39.32 -11.19
C LYS A 1198 -39.61 -38.40 -10.04
N GLY A 1199 -40.52 -37.46 -10.34
CA GLY A 1199 -41.44 -36.89 -9.34
C GLY A 1199 -41.33 -35.39 -9.03
N LYS A 1200 -40.50 -34.61 -9.73
CA LYS A 1200 -40.55 -33.14 -9.71
C LYS A 1200 -40.97 -32.63 -11.10
N ARG A 1201 -41.90 -31.67 -11.17
CA ARG A 1201 -42.17 -30.91 -12.42
C ARG A 1201 -40.87 -30.15 -12.76
N GLN A 1202 -40.31 -30.41 -13.93
CA GLN A 1202 -39.20 -29.62 -14.47
C GLN A 1202 -39.74 -28.63 -15.50
N SER A 1203 -39.04 -27.51 -15.70
CA SER A 1203 -39.23 -26.63 -16.83
C SER A 1203 -38.94 -27.38 -18.14
N PRO A 1204 -39.57 -27.04 -19.27
CA PRO A 1204 -39.26 -27.66 -20.56
C PRO A 1204 -37.77 -27.50 -20.84
N ALA A 1205 -37.06 -28.61 -21.04
CA ALA A 1205 -35.62 -28.59 -21.30
C ALA A 1205 -35.30 -29.36 -22.59
N ILE A 1206 -34.31 -28.87 -23.33
CA ILE A 1206 -33.86 -29.47 -24.59
C ILE A 1206 -32.77 -30.50 -24.28
N TYR A 1207 -33.04 -31.76 -24.59
CA TYR A 1207 -32.10 -32.86 -24.44
C TYR A 1207 -31.64 -33.37 -25.81
N ILE A 1208 -30.47 -33.99 -25.86
CA ILE A 1208 -30.01 -34.74 -27.03
C ILE A 1208 -30.37 -36.22 -26.83
N VAL A 1209 -31.25 -36.74 -27.68
CA VAL A 1209 -31.63 -38.16 -27.73
C VAL A 1209 -31.35 -38.68 -29.14
N LYS A 1210 -30.53 -39.73 -29.27
CA LYS A 1210 -30.07 -40.28 -30.57
C LYS A 1210 -29.47 -39.23 -31.52
N GLY A 1211 -28.79 -38.21 -30.99
CA GLY A 1211 -28.17 -37.15 -31.79
C GLY A 1211 -29.14 -36.09 -32.32
N LYS A 1212 -30.39 -36.07 -31.85
CA LYS A 1212 -31.39 -35.03 -32.16
C LYS A 1212 -31.78 -34.27 -30.90
N LYS A 1213 -31.96 -32.95 -31.02
CA LYS A 1213 -32.48 -32.09 -29.94
C LYS A 1213 -33.99 -32.35 -29.80
N VAL A 1214 -34.45 -32.60 -28.59
CA VAL A 1214 -35.86 -32.87 -28.28
C VAL A 1214 -36.24 -32.10 -27.02
N VAL A 1215 -37.39 -31.43 -27.04
CA VAL A 1215 -37.95 -30.77 -25.85
C VAL A 1215 -38.70 -31.82 -25.06
N VAL A 1216 -38.26 -32.10 -23.83
CA VAL A 1216 -38.99 -32.98 -22.90
C VAL A 1216 -39.78 -32.08 -21.97
N ARG A 1217 -41.12 -32.21 -21.99
CA ARG A 1217 -42.06 -31.47 -21.14
C ARG A 1217 -42.38 -32.22 -19.85
#